data_AF-A0A3S1AGP7-F1
#
_entry.id   AF-A0A3S1AGP7-F1
#
_cell.length_a   1.000
_cell.length_b   1.000
_cell.length_c   1.000
_cell.angle_alpha   90.00
_cell.angle_beta   90.00
_cell.angle_gamma   90.00
#
_symmetry.space_group_name_H-M   'P 1'
#
loop_
_entity.id
_entity.type
_entity.pdbx_description
1 polymer ?
#
loop_
_entity_poly.entity_id
_entity_poly.type
_entity_poly.pdbx_seq_one_letter_code
_entity_poly.pdbx_strand_id
1 'polypeptide(L)'
;MNWIYILTFVTAALAQWSQGQPMKAQFHMNGVTGQADLTESGGTLTIRLNIDNNLGMTTVEIHPIWVNYDGMDKCSPKMLGNAMSGLSKDATIQAGVPVDVTFSNMPPADFADGYSLVLRDPQSQSEICCATIQQSVDYVTAMVRFRGTVLGDVYLRQANVAGSSTRIVYDLATQTDAQAANWRITDSYTTCEEFMKNIFHAIYDTRTSESDGCSSVDARQKECAIGDLTGKLDLIGFAPNVGSSMRKAVTDYNLPLFGDNNVDNLLMLILPIGKEIMPACGKINVYAERSAKAVFSNDGVTGTIKFSQKSPLDPTVTSVNLQGLQSFAGGYHVHMWPVPERQASSQTSMCSPGHVSGHFNPFIDQVGTPGSDSYPDAGTSTYDMFEVGDLSGKYGLLNGEMSKSGTYTDYNLQLFGTNSIVGRSLVIHRNDATSSRWVCVNIEPQYPVITAEALFLHPVIGRVLFMQERGRPELDTSVFARLDYIDETPDTRNHKWMVGKMGPGSLVLDEPPSCESTVYNPESLWQNKDDSQYSMLCMGNSATCITGDLSGKLGLLDIGYQSTTEDEAKKWFATDTYLPLSSPHSIIRQPIVIRNVENSQILACATIQPVHPVALVAQLTSGTVTGTVRFSQEPGFGSKQTTVKRSLKGFTDGQR
;
A
#
# COMPACT_ATOMS: atom_id res chain seq x y z
N MET A 1 10.70 70.66 20.27
CA MET A 1 9.72 69.96 19.42
C MET A 1 10.37 68.69 18.89
N ASN A 2 9.88 67.57 19.41
CA ASN A 2 9.91 66.19 18.92
C ASN A 2 11.25 65.58 18.50
N TRP A 3 12.01 65.17 19.52
CA TRP A 3 12.63 63.84 19.57
C TRP A 3 11.58 62.90 20.16
N ILE A 4 11.27 61.77 19.49
CA ILE A 4 10.60 60.52 19.93
C ILE A 4 10.01 59.87 18.65
N TYR A 5 10.09 58.54 18.55
CA TYR A 5 9.52 57.63 17.53
C TYR A 5 10.41 57.15 16.37
N ILE A 6 11.61 56.60 16.63
CA ILE A 6 12.14 55.47 15.84
C ILE A 6 12.92 54.54 16.78
N LEU A 7 12.23 53.80 17.66
CA LEU A 7 12.88 52.75 18.47
C LEU A 7 11.89 51.71 19.02
N THR A 8 11.02 51.13 18.19
CA THR A 8 10.13 50.02 18.61
C THR A 8 9.74 49.05 17.46
N PHE A 9 10.61 48.82 16.47
CA PHE A 9 10.31 47.83 15.41
C PHE A 9 11.47 46.91 15.00
N VAL A 10 12.51 46.75 15.85
CA VAL A 10 13.66 45.86 15.56
C VAL A 10 13.99 44.89 16.70
N THR A 11 13.07 44.65 17.66
CA THR A 11 13.28 43.65 18.73
C THR A 11 12.27 42.49 18.73
N ALA A 12 11.59 42.25 17.61
CA ALA A 12 10.69 41.09 17.44
C ALA A 12 11.16 40.09 16.36
N ALA A 13 12.45 40.12 16.00
CA ALA A 13 13.03 39.19 15.02
C ALA A 13 14.25 38.39 15.55
N LEU A 14 14.50 38.44 16.86
CA LEU A 14 15.55 37.66 17.53
C LEU A 14 15.01 37.06 18.84
N ALA A 15 13.96 36.25 18.72
CA ALA A 15 13.51 35.29 19.75
C ALA A 15 12.66 34.15 19.15
N GLN A 16 12.82 33.83 17.86
CA GLN A 16 12.22 32.65 17.23
C GLN A 16 13.28 31.57 16.99
N TRP A 17 13.91 31.12 18.06
CA TRP A 17 14.73 29.90 18.04
C TRP A 17 14.39 29.12 19.31
N SER A 18 13.26 28.39 19.28
CA SER A 18 13.01 27.13 20.01
C SER A 18 11.54 26.67 20.03
N GLN A 19 10.63 27.19 19.20
CA GLN A 19 9.30 26.56 19.08
C GLN A 19 9.32 25.58 17.91
N GLY A 20 9.33 24.29 18.25
CA GLY A 20 9.20 23.20 17.27
C GLY A 20 7.94 23.38 16.41
N GLN A 21 7.93 22.72 15.24
CA GLN A 21 6.76 22.76 14.35
C GLN A 21 5.51 22.27 15.10
N PRO A 22 4.33 22.86 14.86
CA PRO A 22 3.12 22.43 15.53
C PRO A 22 2.77 21.00 15.15
N MET A 23 2.60 20.15 16.15
CA MET A 23 2.19 18.75 16.00
C MET A 23 0.67 18.62 16.06
N LYS A 24 0.13 17.77 15.20
CA LYS A 24 -1.30 17.54 15.06
C LYS A 24 -1.61 16.07 14.92
N ALA A 25 -2.81 15.69 15.37
CA ALA A 25 -3.43 14.41 15.03
C ALA A 25 -4.82 14.68 14.46
N GLN A 26 -5.13 14.13 13.29
CA GLN A 26 -6.41 14.32 12.59
C GLN A 26 -7.27 13.06 12.77
N PHE A 27 -8.40 13.20 13.46
CA PHE A 27 -9.36 12.12 13.66
C PHE A 27 -10.35 12.09 12.50
N HIS A 28 -10.47 10.92 11.88
CA HIS A 28 -11.42 10.66 10.81
C HIS A 28 -11.65 9.14 10.71
N MET A 29 -12.17 8.56 11.79
CA MET A 29 -12.35 7.12 11.95
C MET A 29 -13.55 6.79 12.85
N ASN A 30 -14.24 5.68 12.60
CA ASN A 30 -15.37 5.15 13.37
C ASN A 30 -16.49 6.18 13.61
N GLY A 31 -16.76 7.03 12.61
CA GLY A 31 -17.77 8.10 12.69
C GLY A 31 -17.33 9.31 13.53
N VAL A 32 -16.09 9.34 14.02
CA VAL A 32 -15.52 10.45 14.79
C VAL A 32 -14.62 11.32 13.92
N THR A 33 -14.94 12.62 13.87
CA THR A 33 -14.12 13.65 13.23
C THR A 33 -13.60 14.67 14.23
N GLY A 34 -12.47 15.29 13.92
CA GLY A 34 -11.89 16.35 14.71
C GLY A 34 -10.37 16.35 14.65
N GLN A 35 -9.74 17.11 15.54
CA GLN A 35 -8.29 17.17 15.60
C GLN A 35 -7.77 17.31 17.04
N ALA A 36 -6.50 16.95 17.23
CA ALA A 36 -5.71 17.29 18.39
C ALA A 36 -4.56 18.20 17.98
N ASP A 37 -4.36 19.30 18.70
CA ASP A 37 -3.15 20.12 18.60
C ASP A 37 -2.27 19.84 19.83
N LEU A 38 -0.98 19.55 19.62
CA LEU A 38 -0.05 19.18 20.67
C LEU A 38 0.98 20.28 20.89
N THR A 39 1.21 20.63 22.16
CA THR A 39 2.22 21.61 22.57
C THR A 39 3.01 21.08 23.77
N GLU A 40 4.32 21.17 23.73
CA GLU A 40 5.21 20.81 24.85
C GLU A 40 5.82 22.09 25.44
N SER A 41 5.76 22.21 26.76
CA SER A 41 6.40 23.30 27.50
C SER A 41 6.88 22.80 28.87
N GLY A 42 8.20 22.78 29.06
CA GLY A 42 8.81 22.50 30.36
C GLY A 42 8.59 21.07 30.85
N GLY A 43 8.61 20.09 29.94
CA GLY A 43 8.37 18.67 30.24
C GLY A 43 6.89 18.33 30.44
N THR A 44 5.98 19.25 30.09
CA THR A 44 4.54 19.00 30.12
C THR A 44 4.01 19.02 28.69
N LEU A 45 3.48 17.88 28.25
CA LEU A 45 2.77 17.75 26.99
C LEU A 45 1.30 18.10 27.23
N THR A 46 0.80 19.10 26.49
CA THR A 46 -0.61 19.46 26.46
C THR A 46 -1.19 19.06 25.11
N ILE A 47 -2.24 18.26 25.15
CA ILE A 47 -3.03 17.85 23.99
C ILE A 47 -4.36 18.60 24.04
N ARG A 48 -4.56 19.52 23.11
CA ARG A 48 -5.81 20.25 22.95
C ARG A 48 -6.68 19.50 21.94
N LEU A 49 -7.67 18.78 22.44
CA LEU A 49 -8.64 18.04 21.63
C LEU A 49 -9.77 18.96 21.20
N ASN A 50 -10.13 18.90 19.92
CA ASN A 50 -11.32 19.52 19.35
C ASN A 50 -12.04 18.49 18.49
N ILE A 51 -12.99 17.77 19.09
CA ILE A 51 -13.71 16.64 18.49
C ILE A 51 -15.13 17.08 18.15
N ASP A 52 -15.60 16.78 16.95
CA ASP A 52 -16.92 17.22 16.47
C ASP A 52 -18.06 16.42 17.10
N ASN A 53 -17.77 15.19 17.52
CA ASN A 53 -18.72 14.28 18.16
C ASN A 53 -18.71 14.41 19.69
N ASN A 54 -19.87 14.22 20.32
CA ASN A 54 -19.97 14.12 21.77
C ASN A 54 -19.62 12.69 22.22
N LEU A 55 -18.48 12.52 22.88
CA LEU A 55 -17.99 11.21 23.33
C LEU A 55 -18.22 10.97 24.83
N GLY A 56 -18.56 12.01 25.59
CA GLY A 56 -18.75 11.90 27.04
C GLY A 56 -17.42 11.68 27.76
N MET A 57 -17.39 10.78 28.73
CA MET A 57 -16.15 10.43 29.44
C MET A 57 -15.29 9.55 28.53
N THR A 58 -14.05 9.95 28.27
CA THR A 58 -13.17 9.30 27.31
C THR A 58 -11.76 9.24 27.87
N THR A 59 -11.14 8.07 27.79
CA THR A 59 -9.71 7.89 28.11
C THR A 59 -8.88 8.25 26.90
N VAL A 60 -7.91 9.15 27.09
CA VAL A 60 -7.00 9.63 26.06
C VAL A 60 -5.64 8.97 26.28
N GLU A 61 -5.21 8.15 25.32
CA GLU A 61 -3.99 7.35 25.42
C GLU A 61 -3.00 7.71 24.29
N ILE A 62 -1.71 7.66 24.59
CA ILE A 62 -0.65 7.76 23.57
C ILE A 62 0.01 6.40 23.38
N HIS A 63 0.04 5.95 22.13
CA HIS A 63 0.58 4.67 21.70
C HIS A 63 1.83 4.88 20.84
N PRO A 64 2.80 3.95 20.87
CA PRO A 64 4.11 4.17 20.27
C PRO A 64 4.15 4.11 18.74
N ILE A 65 3.17 3.50 18.08
CA ILE A 65 3.20 3.26 16.63
C ILE A 65 2.11 4.10 15.94
N TRP A 66 2.43 4.67 14.79
CA TRP A 66 1.48 5.39 13.94
C TRP A 66 0.34 4.50 13.44
N VAL A 67 -0.77 5.11 13.03
CA VAL A 67 -1.91 4.41 12.43
C VAL A 67 -1.54 3.92 11.03
N ASN A 68 -1.80 2.64 10.75
CA ASN A 68 -1.79 2.08 9.40
C ASN A 68 -3.23 1.97 8.89
N TYR A 69 -3.55 2.73 7.85
CA TYR A 69 -4.89 2.90 7.33
C TYR A 69 -5.38 1.76 6.42
N ASP A 70 -4.52 0.78 6.07
CA ASP A 70 -4.85 -0.37 5.22
C ASP A 70 -5.42 -1.57 6.00
N GLY A 71 -5.38 -1.55 7.34
CA GLY A 71 -5.86 -2.66 8.19
C GLY A 71 -7.32 -2.54 8.64
N MET A 72 -7.92 -3.65 9.07
CA MET A 72 -9.26 -3.65 9.71
C MET A 72 -9.25 -3.08 11.14
N ASP A 73 -8.28 -3.51 11.96
CA ASP A 73 -8.23 -3.21 13.39
C ASP A 73 -7.23 -2.11 13.71
N LYS A 74 -7.44 -0.95 13.08
CA LYS A 74 -6.44 0.13 12.95
C LYS A 74 -5.99 0.71 14.30
N CYS A 75 -6.86 0.69 15.30
CA CYS A 75 -6.62 1.31 16.61
C CYS A 75 -6.19 0.35 17.72
N SER A 76 -6.16 -0.96 17.47
CA SER A 76 -5.90 -1.90 18.56
C SER A 76 -4.46 -1.85 19.04
N PRO A 77 -4.22 -2.31 20.29
CA PRO A 77 -2.87 -2.51 20.80
C PRO A 77 -2.00 -3.44 19.96
N LYS A 78 -2.61 -4.35 19.17
CA LYS A 78 -1.89 -5.20 18.23
C LYS A 78 -1.24 -4.39 17.11
N MET A 79 -1.91 -3.33 16.65
CA MET A 79 -1.43 -2.50 15.54
C MET A 79 -0.60 -1.30 16.00
N LEU A 80 -0.96 -0.71 17.15
CA LEU A 80 -0.37 0.52 17.66
C LEU A 80 0.63 0.31 18.81
N GLY A 81 0.72 -0.91 19.34
CA GLY A 81 1.39 -1.21 20.61
C GLY A 81 0.50 -0.87 21.81
N ASN A 82 0.91 -1.27 23.01
CA ASN A 82 0.20 -0.91 24.24
C ASN A 82 0.33 0.60 24.54
N ALA A 83 -0.66 1.15 25.25
CA ALA A 83 -0.58 2.51 25.77
C ALA A 83 0.69 2.68 26.60
N MET A 84 1.38 3.81 26.39
CA MET A 84 2.62 4.07 27.09
C MET A 84 2.37 4.37 28.57
N SER A 85 3.27 3.90 29.43
CA SER A 85 3.14 4.06 30.89
C SER A 85 3.08 5.54 31.27
N GLY A 86 2.04 5.92 32.02
CA GLY A 86 1.81 7.31 32.45
C GLY A 86 1.16 8.22 31.40
N LEU A 87 0.86 7.72 30.20
CA LEU A 87 0.27 8.48 29.08
C LEU A 87 -1.14 8.01 28.75
N SER A 88 -1.95 7.88 29.81
CA SER A 88 -3.38 7.58 29.76
C SER A 88 -4.10 8.45 30.77
N LYS A 89 -5.12 9.20 30.34
CA LYS A 89 -5.86 10.15 31.19
C LYS A 89 -7.29 10.35 30.70
N ASP A 90 -8.23 10.37 31.64
CA ASP A 90 -9.64 10.62 31.33
C ASP A 90 -9.93 12.11 31.14
N ALA A 91 -10.81 12.39 30.17
CA ALA A 91 -11.34 13.71 29.88
C ALA A 91 -12.81 13.61 29.47
N THR A 92 -13.59 14.66 29.72
CA THR A 92 -14.96 14.76 29.23
C THR A 92 -14.96 15.50 27.90
N ILE A 93 -15.28 14.80 26.81
CA ILE A 93 -15.29 15.34 25.44
C ILE A 93 -16.72 15.67 25.03
N GLN A 94 -16.95 16.96 24.77
CA GLN A 94 -18.21 17.49 24.23
C GLN A 94 -18.00 17.96 22.79
N ALA A 95 -19.02 17.75 21.96
CA ALA A 95 -19.01 18.11 20.55
C ALA A 95 -18.61 19.59 20.32
N GLY A 96 -17.52 19.81 19.59
CA GLY A 96 -17.01 21.13 19.19
C GLY A 96 -16.45 21.98 20.33
N VAL A 97 -16.28 21.43 21.54
CA VAL A 97 -15.73 22.13 22.70
C VAL A 97 -14.28 21.70 22.91
N PRO A 98 -13.30 22.62 22.79
CA PRO A 98 -11.91 22.27 23.03
C PRO A 98 -11.63 21.83 24.47
N VAL A 99 -10.87 20.74 24.64
CA VAL A 99 -10.49 20.18 25.94
C VAL A 99 -8.99 19.93 26.00
N ASP A 100 -8.34 20.40 27.05
CA ASP A 100 -6.90 20.21 27.26
C ASP A 100 -6.63 18.99 28.16
N VAL A 101 -5.82 18.07 27.66
CA VAL A 101 -5.33 16.90 28.39
C VAL A 101 -3.82 17.01 28.55
N THR A 102 -3.38 17.03 29.80
CA THR A 102 -1.96 17.26 30.16
C THR A 102 -1.29 16.01 30.71
N PHE A 103 -0.08 15.75 30.22
CA PHE A 103 0.84 14.71 30.69
C PHE A 103 2.14 15.36 31.18
N SER A 104 2.60 14.99 32.36
CA SER A 104 3.82 15.55 32.98
C SER A 104 5.00 14.59 32.85
N ASN A 105 6.22 15.13 32.96
CA ASN A 105 7.48 14.40 32.81
C ASN A 105 7.67 13.80 31.41
N MET A 106 7.15 14.49 30.39
CA MET A 106 7.28 14.07 29.00
C MET A 106 8.62 14.52 28.40
N PRO A 107 9.24 13.69 27.55
CA PRO A 107 10.33 14.13 26.68
C PRO A 107 9.85 15.22 25.69
N PRO A 108 10.78 15.91 24.99
CA PRO A 108 10.45 16.99 24.05
C PRO A 108 9.38 16.62 23.01
N ALA A 109 8.63 17.59 22.48
CA ALA A 109 7.55 17.33 21.50
C ALA A 109 7.97 16.44 20.33
N ASP A 110 9.17 16.61 19.79
CA ASP A 110 9.75 15.80 18.70
C ASP A 110 9.72 14.28 18.98
N PHE A 111 9.64 13.88 20.25
CA PHE A 111 9.47 12.49 20.68
C PHE A 111 8.13 11.89 20.26
N ALA A 112 7.06 12.70 20.18
CA ALA A 112 5.71 12.24 19.85
C ALA A 112 5.48 12.10 18.33
N ASP A 113 6.44 12.53 17.49
CA ASP A 113 6.32 12.40 16.05
C ASP A 113 6.29 10.92 15.61
N GLY A 114 5.23 10.54 14.90
CA GLY A 114 4.98 9.16 14.48
C GLY A 114 4.37 8.27 15.56
N TYR A 115 3.91 8.84 16.69
CA TYR A 115 3.09 8.12 17.66
C TYR A 115 1.62 8.18 17.24
N SER A 116 0.74 7.51 17.97
CA SER A 116 -0.71 7.62 17.78
C SER A 116 -1.41 8.04 19.06
N LEU A 117 -2.49 8.78 18.86
CA LEU A 117 -3.46 9.15 19.87
C LEU A 117 -4.64 8.19 19.73
N VAL A 118 -5.06 7.57 20.84
CA VAL A 118 -6.21 6.67 20.88
C VAL A 118 -7.22 7.21 21.89
N LEU A 119 -8.47 7.32 21.46
CA LEU A 119 -9.60 7.65 22.32
C LEU A 119 -10.33 6.35 22.66
N ARG A 120 -10.55 6.08 23.94
CA ARG A 120 -11.20 4.85 24.44
C ARG A 120 -12.37 5.16 25.35
N ASP A 121 -13.35 4.27 25.32
CA ASP A 121 -14.41 4.28 26.32
C ASP A 121 -13.87 3.71 27.65
N PRO A 122 -13.85 4.48 28.75
CA PRO A 122 -13.32 4.03 30.03
C PRO A 122 -14.08 2.83 30.60
N GLN A 123 -15.36 2.63 30.25
CA GLN A 123 -16.17 1.55 30.81
C GLN A 123 -15.99 0.24 30.06
N SER A 124 -16.14 0.28 28.74
CA SER A 124 -16.02 -0.92 27.90
C SER A 124 -14.58 -1.27 27.54
N GLN A 125 -13.64 -0.32 27.73
CA GLN A 125 -12.24 -0.40 27.28
C GLN A 125 -12.10 -0.55 25.75
N SER A 126 -13.17 -0.27 25.00
CA SER A 126 -13.16 -0.32 23.53
C SER A 126 -12.52 0.93 22.93
N GLU A 127 -11.78 0.74 21.84
CA GLU A 127 -11.23 1.81 21.03
C GLU A 127 -12.34 2.55 20.28
N ILE A 128 -12.49 3.84 20.57
CA ILE A 128 -13.44 4.71 19.88
C ILE A 128 -12.85 5.11 18.53
N CYS A 129 -11.67 5.73 18.52
CA CYS A 129 -10.95 6.12 17.30
C CYS A 129 -9.46 6.38 17.60
N CYS A 130 -8.66 6.53 16.54
CA CYS A 130 -7.26 6.84 16.66
C CYS A 130 -6.75 7.71 15.51
N ALA A 131 -5.63 8.40 15.75
CA ALA A 131 -4.98 9.26 14.77
C ALA A 131 -3.46 9.30 14.98
N THR A 132 -2.70 9.40 13.90
CA THR A 132 -1.23 9.58 13.97
C THR A 132 -0.90 11.01 14.38
N ILE A 133 0.01 11.16 15.34
CA ILE A 133 0.63 12.43 15.73
C ILE A 133 1.77 12.72 14.76
N GLN A 134 1.69 13.87 14.08
CA GLN A 134 2.68 14.29 13.10
C GLN A 134 2.76 15.81 12.98
N GLN A 135 3.87 16.31 12.48
CA GLN A 135 4.10 17.71 12.13
C GLN A 135 3.28 18.08 10.88
N SER A 136 2.93 19.36 10.75
CA SER A 136 2.24 19.89 9.57
C SER A 136 3.18 20.13 8.38
N VAL A 137 3.99 19.14 8.03
CA VAL A 137 5.01 19.18 6.96
C VAL A 137 4.96 17.89 6.12
N ASP A 138 5.67 17.87 5.00
CA ASP A 138 5.86 16.65 4.23
C ASP A 138 6.72 15.64 4.97
N TYR A 139 6.48 14.35 4.74
CA TYR A 139 7.28 13.25 5.29
C TYR A 139 7.96 12.48 4.18
N VAL A 140 9.18 12.02 4.47
CA VAL A 140 9.87 11.00 3.68
C VAL A 140 9.67 9.67 4.37
N THR A 141 9.19 8.67 3.64
CA THR A 141 9.01 7.30 4.14
C THR A 141 9.86 6.35 3.31
N ALA A 142 10.59 5.46 3.97
CA ALA A 142 11.34 4.38 3.36
C ALA A 142 10.92 3.02 3.92
N MET A 143 11.14 1.97 3.14
CA MET A 143 10.92 0.59 3.55
C MET A 143 12.17 -0.24 3.29
N VAL A 144 12.42 -1.18 4.19
CA VAL A 144 13.31 -2.32 4.00
C VAL A 144 12.48 -3.58 4.12
N ARG A 145 12.61 -4.49 3.15
CA ARG A 145 11.97 -5.81 3.18
C ARG A 145 13.00 -6.91 3.33
N PHE A 146 12.79 -7.78 4.31
CA PHE A 146 13.61 -8.97 4.53
C PHE A 146 12.89 -10.22 4.05
N ARG A 147 13.63 -11.07 3.33
CA ARG A 147 13.17 -12.36 2.80
C ARG A 147 14.24 -13.41 3.10
N GLY A 148 13.84 -14.59 3.56
CA GLY A 148 14.76 -15.66 3.95
C GLY A 148 14.83 -15.83 5.47
N THR A 149 16.04 -15.88 6.05
CA THR A 149 16.24 -16.19 7.48
C THR A 149 15.48 -15.26 8.41
N VAL A 150 15.42 -13.97 8.06
CA VAL A 150 14.54 -12.98 8.68
C VAL A 150 13.47 -12.59 7.67
N LEU A 151 12.25 -12.44 8.15
CA LEU A 151 11.05 -12.14 7.37
C LEU A 151 10.38 -10.89 7.93
N GLY A 152 9.81 -10.08 7.04
CA GLY A 152 9.02 -8.91 7.40
C GLY A 152 9.64 -7.61 6.94
N ASP A 153 9.09 -6.51 7.47
CA ASP A 153 9.34 -5.16 6.97
C ASP A 153 9.83 -4.23 8.09
N VAL A 154 10.72 -3.31 7.70
CA VAL A 154 11.15 -2.17 8.51
C VAL A 154 10.75 -0.90 7.76
N TYR A 155 9.92 -0.08 8.39
CA TYR A 155 9.54 1.24 7.89
C TYR A 155 10.34 2.32 8.61
N LEU A 156 10.85 3.28 7.85
CA LEU A 156 11.51 4.47 8.36
C LEU A 156 10.69 5.67 7.92
N ARG A 157 10.36 6.58 8.84
CA ARG A 157 9.57 7.77 8.54
C ARG A 157 10.19 8.98 9.21
N GLN A 158 10.45 10.03 8.43
CA GLN A 158 11.11 11.25 8.87
C GLN A 158 10.37 12.46 8.31
N ALA A 159 10.11 13.47 9.15
CA ALA A 159 9.63 14.75 8.67
C ALA A 159 10.69 15.36 7.72
N ASN A 160 10.24 15.95 6.61
CA ASN A 160 11.11 16.54 5.59
C ASN A 160 11.63 17.93 6.03
N VAL A 161 12.25 17.97 7.21
CA VAL A 161 12.83 19.14 7.85
C VAL A 161 14.21 18.74 8.37
N ALA A 162 15.22 19.55 8.04
CA ALA A 162 16.59 19.23 8.41
C ALA A 162 16.74 19.06 9.94
N GLY A 163 17.35 17.95 10.35
CA GLY A 163 17.57 17.63 11.76
C GLY A 163 16.43 16.89 12.46
N SER A 164 15.32 16.59 11.76
CA SER A 164 14.26 15.73 12.30
C SER A 164 14.76 14.33 12.61
N SER A 165 14.20 13.73 13.66
CA SER A 165 14.42 12.32 13.99
C SER A 165 13.69 11.41 13.01
N THR A 166 14.20 10.19 12.87
CA THR A 166 13.60 9.14 12.05
C THR A 166 12.94 8.12 12.95
N ARG A 167 11.62 7.98 12.83
CA ARG A 167 10.86 6.95 13.51
C ARG A 167 10.97 5.66 12.70
N ILE A 168 11.39 4.59 13.37
CA ILE A 168 11.57 3.27 12.77
C ILE A 168 10.54 2.33 13.39
N VAL A 169 9.70 1.71 12.57
CA VAL A 169 8.76 0.66 12.99
C VAL A 169 9.10 -0.61 12.23
N TYR A 170 9.30 -1.69 12.97
CA TYR A 170 9.62 -2.99 12.40
C TYR A 170 8.65 -4.06 12.88
N ASP A 171 8.35 -5.01 12.00
CA ASP A 171 7.62 -6.23 12.33
C ASP A 171 8.36 -7.41 11.70
N LEU A 172 9.17 -8.08 12.51
CA LEU A 172 10.13 -9.06 12.06
C LEU A 172 9.90 -10.41 12.71
N ALA A 173 9.96 -11.46 11.90
CA ALA A 173 9.99 -12.84 12.31
C ALA A 173 11.29 -13.50 11.84
N THR A 174 11.65 -14.62 12.45
CA THR A 174 12.81 -15.42 12.05
C THR A 174 12.40 -16.86 11.82
N GLN A 175 13.11 -17.54 10.92
CA GLN A 175 12.98 -18.98 10.73
C GLN A 175 13.77 -19.80 11.76
N THR A 176 14.58 -19.15 12.60
CA THR A 176 15.45 -19.77 13.60
C THR A 176 14.95 -19.50 15.02
N ASP A 177 15.59 -20.10 16.03
CA ASP A 177 15.27 -19.83 17.44
C ASP A 177 15.87 -18.51 17.96
N ALA A 178 16.34 -17.63 17.07
CA ALA A 178 16.96 -16.37 17.45
C ALA A 178 15.95 -15.47 18.15
N GLN A 179 16.34 -14.92 19.30
CA GLN A 179 15.49 -14.00 20.07
C GLN A 179 15.86 -12.53 19.85
N ALA A 180 17.09 -12.28 19.43
CA ALA A 180 17.61 -10.94 19.22
C ALA A 180 18.62 -10.90 18.07
N ALA A 181 18.82 -9.72 17.49
CA ALA A 181 19.80 -9.47 16.45
C ALA A 181 20.48 -8.11 16.60
N ASN A 182 21.72 -8.05 16.13
CA ASN A 182 22.35 -6.78 15.82
C ASN A 182 21.83 -6.28 14.47
N TRP A 183 21.82 -4.96 14.30
CA TRP A 183 21.38 -4.33 13.08
C TRP A 183 22.22 -3.10 12.76
N ARG A 184 22.49 -2.91 11.47
CA ARG A 184 23.32 -1.80 10.98
C ARG A 184 23.07 -1.52 9.51
N ILE A 185 23.51 -0.36 9.05
CA ILE A 185 23.46 0.05 7.63
C ILE A 185 24.88 0.09 7.08
N THR A 186 25.03 -0.34 5.83
CA THR A 186 26.30 -0.35 5.10
C THR A 186 26.11 0.17 3.68
N ASP A 187 27.15 0.84 3.19
CA ASP A 187 27.35 1.27 1.81
C ASP A 187 28.43 0.43 1.09
N SER A 188 28.96 -0.59 1.75
CA SER A 188 30.03 -1.44 1.20
C SER A 188 29.61 -2.27 -0.02
N TYR A 189 28.29 -2.45 -0.23
CA TYR A 189 27.72 -3.28 -1.29
C TYR A 189 26.45 -2.65 -1.86
N THR A 190 26.13 -3.00 -3.10
CA THR A 190 24.93 -2.51 -3.79
C THR A 190 23.78 -3.52 -3.76
N THR A 191 24.09 -4.81 -3.54
CA THR A 191 23.12 -5.89 -3.51
C THR A 191 23.33 -6.82 -2.32
N CYS A 192 22.24 -7.44 -1.85
CA CYS A 192 22.33 -8.46 -0.81
C CYS A 192 23.11 -9.70 -1.24
N GLU A 193 23.15 -10.01 -2.54
CA GLU A 193 23.94 -11.14 -3.05
C GLU A 193 25.45 -10.90 -2.88
N GLU A 194 25.92 -9.68 -3.13
CA GLU A 194 27.30 -9.28 -2.86
C GLU A 194 27.61 -9.34 -1.36
N PHE A 195 26.71 -8.83 -0.53
CA PHE A 195 26.82 -8.90 0.93
C PHE A 195 27.01 -10.35 1.41
N MET A 196 26.14 -11.28 1.00
CA MET A 196 26.17 -12.66 1.47
C MET A 196 27.46 -13.43 1.10
N LYS A 197 28.24 -12.92 0.13
CA LYS A 197 29.52 -13.53 -0.30
C LYS A 197 30.74 -13.01 0.47
N ASN A 198 30.59 -11.97 1.28
CA ASN A 198 31.70 -11.28 1.94
C ASN A 198 31.63 -11.37 3.47
N ILE A 199 32.78 -11.18 4.12
CA ILE A 199 32.94 -11.36 5.58
C ILE A 199 33.08 -10.01 6.30
N PHE A 200 33.53 -8.96 5.61
CA PHE A 200 33.75 -7.63 6.18
C PHE A 200 32.67 -6.64 5.75
N HIS A 201 32.14 -5.89 6.73
CA HIS A 201 31.03 -4.96 6.57
C HIS A 201 31.33 -3.70 7.37
N ALA A 202 31.73 -2.62 6.70
CA ALA A 202 31.87 -1.32 7.33
C ALA A 202 30.49 -0.78 7.71
N ILE A 203 30.42 -0.12 8.86
CA ILE A 203 29.24 0.65 9.25
C ILE A 203 29.25 1.95 8.45
N TYR A 204 28.13 2.29 7.82
CA TYR A 204 27.99 3.52 7.06
C TYR A 204 28.18 4.74 7.97
N ASP A 205 29.17 5.57 7.65
CA ASP A 205 29.39 6.86 8.29
C ASP A 205 30.09 7.80 7.30
N THR A 206 29.54 8.98 7.09
CA THR A 206 30.14 10.00 6.21
C THR A 206 31.05 10.96 6.98
N ARG A 207 31.14 10.82 8.31
CA ARG A 207 31.98 11.67 9.17
C ARG A 207 33.44 11.22 9.12
N THR A 208 34.36 12.19 9.22
CA THR A 208 35.80 11.97 9.05
C THR A 208 36.57 11.76 10.36
N SER A 209 35.90 11.72 11.51
CA SER A 209 36.53 11.56 12.84
C SER A 209 35.95 10.38 13.59
N GLU A 210 36.80 9.61 14.27
CA GLU A 210 36.37 8.52 15.18
C GLU A 210 35.47 9.07 16.29
N SER A 211 34.38 8.37 16.58
CA SER A 211 33.37 8.78 17.55
C SER A 211 33.78 8.41 18.98
N ASP A 212 34.38 9.35 19.71
CA ASP A 212 34.53 9.23 21.16
C ASP A 212 33.20 9.60 21.85
N GLY A 213 32.43 8.60 22.30
CA GLY A 213 31.27 8.80 23.18
C GLY A 213 29.90 8.29 22.73
N CYS A 214 29.83 7.55 21.60
CA CYS A 214 28.59 6.89 21.14
C CYS A 214 27.91 6.08 22.27
N SER A 215 26.61 6.31 22.47
CA SER A 215 25.77 5.50 23.36
C SER A 215 24.31 5.53 22.93
N SER A 216 23.50 4.64 23.50
CA SER A 216 22.06 4.57 23.30
C SER A 216 21.27 5.72 23.95
N VAL A 217 21.94 6.64 24.65
CA VAL A 217 21.31 7.85 25.21
C VAL A 217 21.01 8.82 24.07
N ASP A 218 19.75 9.27 23.94
CA ASP A 218 19.27 10.19 22.88
C ASP A 218 20.23 11.33 22.55
N ALA A 219 20.79 11.99 23.58
CA ALA A 219 21.71 13.12 23.42
C ALA A 219 23.05 12.76 22.75
N ARG A 220 23.47 11.49 22.81
CA ARG A 220 24.76 11.00 22.27
C ARG A 220 24.60 10.13 21.03
N GLN A 221 23.38 9.83 20.57
CA GLN A 221 23.17 9.10 19.31
C GLN A 221 23.78 9.84 18.10
N LYS A 222 23.84 11.17 18.13
CA LYS A 222 24.50 11.99 17.10
C LYS A 222 26.02 11.79 17.04
N GLU A 223 26.62 11.26 18.11
CA GLU A 223 28.02 10.90 18.16
C GLU A 223 28.27 9.52 17.51
N CYS A 224 27.26 8.65 17.43
CA CYS A 224 27.36 7.34 16.76
C CYS A 224 27.40 7.46 15.23
N ALA A 225 28.02 6.47 14.58
CA ALA A 225 28.00 6.33 13.13
C ALA A 225 26.55 6.25 12.62
N ILE A 226 26.29 6.85 11.45
CA ILE A 226 24.93 6.95 10.88
C ILE A 226 24.28 5.56 10.79
N GLY A 227 25.05 4.56 10.36
CA GLY A 227 24.60 3.18 10.21
C GLY A 227 24.68 2.31 11.47
N ASP A 228 25.17 2.79 12.61
CA ASP A 228 25.27 1.98 13.85
C ASP A 228 23.93 1.95 14.60
N LEU A 229 22.98 1.18 14.08
CA LEU A 229 21.65 1.08 14.68
C LEU A 229 21.67 0.34 16.02
N THR A 230 22.45 -0.74 16.16
CA THR A 230 22.59 -1.41 17.46
C THR A 230 23.14 -0.46 18.53
N GLY A 231 24.21 0.27 18.25
CA GLY A 231 24.82 1.18 19.22
C GLY A 231 23.88 2.32 19.64
N LYS A 232 23.03 2.79 18.73
CA LYS A 232 22.05 3.86 18.97
C LYS A 232 20.75 3.39 19.64
N LEU A 233 20.25 2.21 19.28
CA LEU A 233 18.84 1.79 19.52
C LEU A 233 18.71 0.43 20.21
N ASP A 234 19.82 -0.13 20.69
CA ASP A 234 19.94 -1.49 21.22
C ASP A 234 19.62 -2.59 20.18
N LEU A 235 19.54 -3.84 20.65
CA LEU A 235 19.22 -5.02 19.85
C LEU A 235 17.76 -5.01 19.41
N ILE A 236 17.49 -5.50 18.20
CA ILE A 236 16.13 -5.80 17.75
C ILE A 236 15.72 -7.21 18.15
N GLY A 237 14.42 -7.40 18.37
CA GLY A 237 13.83 -8.71 18.65
C GLY A 237 13.03 -9.25 17.46
N PHE A 238 12.69 -10.54 17.54
CA PHE A 238 11.84 -11.23 16.58
C PHE A 238 10.57 -11.75 17.24
N ALA A 239 9.46 -11.80 16.49
CA ALA A 239 8.21 -12.41 16.93
C ALA A 239 8.44 -13.76 17.62
N PRO A 240 7.88 -13.97 18.84
CA PRO A 240 8.18 -15.15 19.66
C PRO A 240 7.68 -16.44 19.02
N ASN A 241 6.67 -16.35 18.15
CA ASN A 241 6.19 -17.43 17.32
C ASN A 241 6.02 -16.90 15.90
N VAL A 242 6.33 -17.74 14.92
CA VAL A 242 6.08 -17.39 13.52
C VAL A 242 4.55 -17.25 13.32
N GLY A 243 4.12 -16.17 12.69
CA GLY A 243 2.70 -15.83 12.52
C GLY A 243 2.14 -14.88 13.59
N SER A 244 2.87 -14.63 14.68
CA SER A 244 2.59 -13.48 15.55
C SER A 244 3.32 -12.23 15.05
N SER A 245 2.80 -11.05 15.40
CA SER A 245 3.44 -9.76 15.11
C SER A 245 4.30 -9.36 16.31
N MET A 246 5.51 -8.86 16.05
CA MET A 246 6.33 -8.12 17.02
C MET A 246 6.51 -6.70 16.55
N ARG A 247 5.41 -6.05 16.14
CA ARG A 247 5.48 -4.66 15.75
C ARG A 247 6.03 -3.83 16.91
N LYS A 248 7.19 -3.24 16.70
CA LYS A 248 7.92 -2.42 17.66
C LYS A 248 8.40 -1.16 16.98
N ALA A 249 8.65 -0.13 17.79
CA ALA A 249 8.98 1.18 17.29
C ALA A 249 10.07 1.83 18.12
N VAL A 250 11.05 2.41 17.44
CA VAL A 250 12.20 3.12 18.03
C VAL A 250 12.45 4.41 17.26
N THR A 251 13.12 5.37 17.88
CA THR A 251 13.40 6.68 17.28
C THR A 251 14.89 6.89 17.22
N ASP A 252 15.39 7.22 16.03
CA ASP A 252 16.80 7.52 15.77
C ASP A 252 16.97 9.02 15.48
N TYR A 253 17.83 9.69 16.25
CA TYR A 253 18.07 11.13 16.10
C TYR A 253 19.21 11.47 15.12
N ASN A 254 19.78 10.47 14.44
CA ASN A 254 20.90 10.60 13.50
C ASN A 254 20.81 9.55 12.36
N LEU A 255 19.65 9.49 11.69
CA LEU A 255 19.43 8.61 10.55
C LEU A 255 18.67 9.32 9.42
N PRO A 256 19.35 10.13 8.60
CA PRO A 256 18.69 10.94 7.56
C PRO A 256 18.15 10.08 6.41
N LEU A 257 16.91 10.36 5.98
CA LEU A 257 16.26 9.79 4.79
C LEU A 257 16.36 10.70 3.55
N PHE A 258 16.89 11.92 3.71
CA PHE A 258 17.09 12.89 2.64
C PHE A 258 18.34 13.75 2.91
N GLY A 259 18.77 14.52 1.92
CA GLY A 259 20.02 15.30 1.97
C GLY A 259 21.26 14.46 1.62
N ASP A 260 22.45 15.04 1.74
CA ASP A 260 23.69 14.42 1.20
C ASP A 260 24.13 13.15 1.93
N ASN A 261 23.74 12.98 3.19
CA ASN A 261 24.11 11.83 4.03
C ASN A 261 23.01 10.75 4.10
N ASN A 262 21.99 10.82 3.24
CA ASN A 262 20.82 9.96 3.34
C ASN A 262 21.15 8.48 3.19
N VAL A 263 20.29 7.63 3.75
CA VAL A 263 20.43 6.17 3.69
C VAL A 263 19.63 5.50 2.58
N ASP A 264 19.05 6.27 1.64
CA ASP A 264 18.34 5.68 0.49
C ASP A 264 19.30 4.85 -0.36
N ASN A 265 18.79 3.75 -0.91
CA ASN A 265 19.54 2.77 -1.68
C ASN A 265 20.68 2.02 -0.95
N LEU A 266 20.93 2.30 0.32
CA LEU A 266 21.89 1.53 1.13
C LEU A 266 21.30 0.20 1.61
N LEU A 267 22.14 -0.68 2.14
CA LEU A 267 21.72 -1.97 2.66
C LEU A 267 21.59 -1.93 4.18
N MET A 268 20.44 -2.35 4.69
CA MET A 268 20.24 -2.66 6.10
C MET A 268 20.50 -4.14 6.33
N LEU A 269 21.32 -4.42 7.33
CA LEU A 269 21.76 -5.76 7.72
C LEU A 269 21.16 -6.12 9.07
N ILE A 270 20.64 -7.33 9.18
CA ILE A 270 20.22 -7.95 10.44
C ILE A 270 21.10 -9.17 10.68
N LEU A 271 21.72 -9.21 11.85
CA LEU A 271 22.69 -10.23 12.25
C LEU A 271 22.16 -10.93 13.50
N PRO A 272 21.37 -12.01 13.33
CA PRO A 272 20.81 -12.75 14.45
C PRO A 272 21.88 -13.28 15.39
N ILE A 273 21.62 -13.20 16.69
CA ILE A 273 22.53 -13.70 17.73
C ILE A 273 22.23 -15.18 17.98
N GLY A 274 23.23 -16.03 17.75
CA GLY A 274 23.16 -17.48 17.94
C GLY A 274 24.21 -18.19 17.09
N LYS A 275 24.32 -19.52 17.24
CA LYS A 275 25.28 -20.31 16.45
C LYS A 275 24.73 -20.58 15.05
N GLU A 276 25.57 -20.39 14.03
CA GLU A 276 25.31 -20.76 12.62
C GLU A 276 24.06 -20.12 11.99
N ILE A 277 23.66 -18.92 12.43
CA ILE A 277 22.53 -18.22 11.83
C ILE A 277 23.02 -17.31 10.71
N MET A 278 22.46 -17.49 9.51
CA MET A 278 22.73 -16.63 8.36
C MET A 278 22.25 -15.20 8.62
N PRO A 279 23.03 -14.18 8.23
CA PRO A 279 22.56 -12.80 8.28
C PRO A 279 21.44 -12.58 7.26
N ALA A 280 20.61 -11.57 7.53
CA ALA A 280 19.60 -11.09 6.60
C ALA A 280 19.98 -9.70 6.10
N CYS A 281 19.58 -9.41 4.87
CA CYS A 281 19.85 -8.14 4.21
C CYS A 281 18.60 -7.66 3.48
N GLY A 282 18.39 -6.35 3.48
CA GLY A 282 17.38 -5.70 2.67
C GLY A 282 17.87 -4.32 2.23
N LYS A 283 17.43 -3.89 1.04
CA LYS A 283 17.74 -2.57 0.52
C LYS A 283 16.75 -1.55 1.09
N ILE A 284 17.26 -0.42 1.57
CA ILE A 284 16.46 0.73 1.97
C ILE A 284 15.97 1.43 0.71
N ASN A 285 14.66 1.51 0.55
CA ASN A 285 14.04 2.16 -0.59
C ASN A 285 13.10 3.25 -0.08
N VAL A 286 13.41 4.51 -0.38
CA VAL A 286 12.47 5.62 -0.21
C VAL A 286 11.30 5.43 -1.17
N TYR A 287 10.08 5.56 -0.65
CA TYR A 287 8.87 5.54 -1.44
C TYR A 287 8.85 6.72 -2.40
N ALA A 288 8.59 6.41 -3.68
CA ALA A 288 8.09 7.41 -4.61
C ALA A 288 6.57 7.52 -4.43
N GLU A 289 6.05 8.73 -4.60
CA GLU A 289 4.61 8.95 -4.63
C GLU A 289 3.98 8.08 -5.73
N ARG A 290 3.01 7.24 -5.35
CA ARG A 290 2.22 6.47 -6.31
C ARG A 290 1.05 7.31 -6.79
N SER A 291 0.86 7.34 -8.11
CA SER A 291 -0.32 7.94 -8.71
C SER A 291 -1.02 6.97 -9.66
N ALA A 292 -2.35 7.01 -9.64
CA ALA A 292 -3.23 6.27 -10.54
C ALA A 292 -4.35 7.17 -11.09
N LYS A 293 -4.90 6.84 -12.26
CA LYS A 293 -5.95 7.64 -12.90
C LYS A 293 -7.03 6.78 -13.54
N ALA A 294 -8.27 7.22 -13.40
CA ALA A 294 -9.42 6.77 -14.16
C ALA A 294 -9.83 7.89 -15.12
N VAL A 295 -9.73 7.65 -16.43
CA VAL A 295 -9.97 8.68 -17.47
C VAL A 295 -11.22 8.31 -18.25
N PHE A 296 -12.26 9.14 -18.14
CA PHE A 296 -13.54 8.98 -18.82
C PHE A 296 -13.54 9.71 -20.17
N SER A 297 -14.05 9.03 -21.19
CA SER A 297 -14.25 9.58 -22.54
C SER A 297 -15.37 8.85 -23.30
N ASN A 298 -16.40 8.40 -22.58
CA ASN A 298 -17.35 7.40 -23.04
C ASN A 298 -18.77 7.93 -22.79
N ASP A 299 -19.69 7.70 -23.73
CA ASP A 299 -21.12 8.06 -23.61
C ASP A 299 -21.38 9.50 -23.11
N GLY A 300 -20.62 10.46 -23.64
CA GLY A 300 -20.73 11.89 -23.30
C GLY A 300 -20.04 12.33 -22.00
N VAL A 301 -19.66 11.39 -21.13
CA VAL A 301 -18.89 11.68 -19.91
C VAL A 301 -17.42 11.84 -20.25
N THR A 302 -16.84 12.96 -19.81
CA THR A 302 -15.42 13.25 -20.00
C THR A 302 -14.77 13.68 -18.69
N GLY A 303 -13.47 13.45 -18.55
CA GLY A 303 -12.71 13.94 -17.41
C GLY A 303 -11.82 12.88 -16.78
N THR A 304 -11.37 13.13 -15.55
CA THR A 304 -10.43 12.25 -14.85
C THR A 304 -10.68 12.28 -13.35
N ILE A 305 -10.59 11.11 -12.74
CA ILE A 305 -10.38 10.96 -11.30
C ILE A 305 -8.94 10.51 -11.09
N LYS A 306 -8.16 11.30 -10.34
CA LYS A 306 -6.75 11.02 -10.04
C LYS A 306 -6.61 10.66 -8.58
N PHE A 307 -5.78 9.66 -8.31
CA PHE A 307 -5.41 9.25 -6.96
C PHE A 307 -3.90 9.44 -6.80
N SER A 308 -3.47 9.93 -5.64
CA SER A 308 -2.06 10.08 -5.28
C SER A 308 -1.86 9.70 -3.82
N GLN A 309 -0.84 8.90 -3.54
CA GLN A 309 -0.47 8.48 -2.19
C GLN A 309 1.06 8.49 -2.05
N LYS A 310 1.58 9.21 -1.07
CA LYS A 310 3.03 9.39 -0.87
C LYS A 310 3.73 8.12 -0.41
N SER A 311 3.09 7.37 0.48
CA SER A 311 3.57 6.07 0.99
C SER A 311 2.37 5.27 1.54
N PRO A 312 2.52 3.99 1.88
CA PRO A 312 1.46 3.20 2.52
C PRO A 312 0.96 3.77 3.86
N LEU A 313 1.69 4.72 4.46
CA LEU A 313 1.37 5.33 5.75
C LEU A 313 0.64 6.67 5.61
N ASP A 314 0.52 7.18 4.38
CA ASP A 314 -0.14 8.45 4.08
C ASP A 314 -1.55 8.22 3.54
N PRO A 315 -2.51 9.11 3.80
CA PRO A 315 -3.83 9.05 3.15
C PRO A 315 -3.71 9.26 1.64
N THR A 316 -4.68 8.74 0.89
CA THR A 316 -4.77 8.97 -0.55
C THR A 316 -5.45 10.30 -0.83
N VAL A 317 -4.81 11.15 -1.62
CA VAL A 317 -5.43 12.36 -2.16
C VAL A 317 -6.13 12.03 -3.47
N THR A 318 -7.45 12.18 -3.49
CA THR A 318 -8.31 11.96 -4.66
C THR A 318 -8.72 13.30 -5.27
N SER A 319 -8.40 13.53 -6.54
CA SER A 319 -8.83 14.70 -7.31
C SER A 319 -9.83 14.28 -8.38
N VAL A 320 -11.06 14.77 -8.26
CA VAL A 320 -12.17 14.51 -9.19
C VAL A 320 -12.30 15.69 -10.14
N ASN A 321 -12.41 15.44 -11.44
CA ASN A 321 -12.78 16.42 -12.46
C ASN A 321 -13.57 15.72 -13.56
N LEU A 322 -14.90 15.83 -13.53
CA LEU A 322 -15.82 15.20 -14.46
C LEU A 322 -16.73 16.24 -15.11
N GLN A 323 -17.06 16.02 -16.38
CA GLN A 323 -17.99 16.82 -17.17
C GLN A 323 -18.92 15.91 -17.98
N GLY A 324 -20.02 16.48 -18.47
CA GLY A 324 -20.96 15.75 -19.31
C GLY A 324 -21.85 14.77 -18.53
N LEU A 325 -22.04 15.01 -17.22
CA LEU A 325 -22.88 14.20 -16.34
C LEU A 325 -24.38 14.34 -16.66
N GLN A 326 -24.77 15.47 -17.28
CA GLN A 326 -26.10 15.72 -17.84
C GLN A 326 -27.26 15.51 -16.84
N SER A 327 -27.01 15.68 -15.54
CA SER A 327 -27.95 15.36 -14.46
C SER A 327 -28.43 13.90 -14.44
N PHE A 328 -27.83 13.02 -15.25
CA PHE A 328 -28.12 11.59 -15.31
C PHE A 328 -27.26 10.79 -14.35
N ALA A 329 -26.12 11.32 -13.91
CA ALA A 329 -25.22 10.63 -12.99
C ALA A 329 -25.82 10.53 -11.59
N GLY A 330 -25.63 9.37 -10.95
CA GLY A 330 -25.99 9.09 -9.57
C GLY A 330 -24.77 8.81 -8.72
N GLY A 331 -24.62 7.55 -8.28
CA GLY A 331 -23.43 7.07 -7.58
C GLY A 331 -22.24 6.81 -8.50
N TYR A 332 -21.06 6.69 -7.92
CA TYR A 332 -19.80 6.32 -8.57
C TYR A 332 -18.89 5.62 -7.56
N HIS A 333 -18.36 4.47 -7.98
CA HIS A 333 -17.70 3.53 -7.09
C HIS A 333 -16.50 2.87 -7.76
N VAL A 334 -15.53 2.44 -6.95
CA VAL A 334 -14.51 1.46 -7.36
C VAL A 334 -15.12 0.08 -7.27
N HIS A 335 -14.98 -0.71 -8.33
CA HIS A 335 -15.50 -2.07 -8.44
C HIS A 335 -14.38 -3.11 -8.37
N MET A 336 -14.72 -4.36 -8.07
CA MET A 336 -13.68 -5.36 -7.76
C MET A 336 -12.79 -5.70 -8.96
N TRP A 337 -13.33 -5.75 -10.18
CA TRP A 337 -12.59 -6.24 -11.35
C TRP A 337 -12.31 -5.16 -12.40
N PRO A 338 -11.22 -5.28 -13.17
CA PRO A 338 -10.97 -4.42 -14.33
C PRO A 338 -12.06 -4.56 -15.40
N VAL A 339 -12.31 -3.48 -16.12
CA VAL A 339 -13.14 -3.46 -17.34
C VAL A 339 -12.51 -4.37 -18.40
N PRO A 340 -13.27 -5.28 -19.02
CA PRO A 340 -12.74 -6.22 -20.01
C PRO A 340 -12.20 -5.51 -21.26
N GLU A 341 -11.20 -6.11 -21.92
CA GLU A 341 -10.59 -5.55 -23.15
C GLU A 341 -11.53 -5.51 -24.35
N ARG A 342 -12.45 -6.48 -24.43
CA ARG A 342 -13.39 -6.63 -25.53
C ARG A 342 -14.76 -7.02 -25.00
N GLN A 343 -15.79 -6.51 -25.65
CA GLN A 343 -17.17 -6.83 -25.34
C GLN A 343 -17.38 -8.28 -25.77
N ALA A 344 -17.85 -9.12 -24.85
CA ALA A 344 -18.10 -10.52 -25.16
C ALA A 344 -19.36 -10.69 -26.04
N SER A 345 -20.34 -9.79 -25.92
CA SER A 345 -21.51 -9.73 -26.81
C SER A 345 -21.98 -8.29 -27.06
N SER A 346 -22.74 -8.05 -28.14
CA SER A 346 -23.31 -6.73 -28.42
C SER A 346 -24.47 -6.33 -27.49
N GLN A 347 -24.94 -7.24 -26.62
CA GLN A 347 -26.14 -7.06 -25.80
C GLN A 347 -25.82 -6.73 -24.33
N THR A 348 -24.57 -6.94 -23.89
CA THR A 348 -24.16 -6.73 -22.50
C THR A 348 -23.24 -5.53 -22.38
N SER A 349 -23.56 -4.60 -21.48
CA SER A 349 -22.69 -3.44 -21.20
C SER A 349 -21.34 -3.92 -20.64
N MET A 350 -20.25 -3.30 -21.07
CA MET A 350 -18.90 -3.51 -20.52
C MET A 350 -18.81 -3.31 -19.00
N CYS A 351 -19.77 -2.55 -18.45
CA CYS A 351 -19.86 -2.24 -17.04
C CYS A 351 -20.78 -3.21 -16.27
N SER A 352 -21.34 -4.24 -16.90
CA SER A 352 -22.30 -5.16 -16.27
C SER A 352 -21.76 -5.82 -14.99
N PRO A 353 -22.63 -6.30 -14.09
CA PRO A 353 -22.23 -7.05 -12.90
C PRO A 353 -21.28 -8.22 -13.21
N GLY A 354 -21.55 -9.03 -14.24
CA GLY A 354 -20.65 -10.12 -14.66
C GLY A 354 -19.30 -9.65 -15.22
N HIS A 355 -19.15 -8.37 -15.55
CA HIS A 355 -17.91 -7.81 -16.08
C HIS A 355 -16.99 -7.19 -15.04
N VAL A 356 -17.52 -6.33 -14.18
CA VAL A 356 -16.73 -5.58 -13.20
C VAL A 356 -17.02 -5.95 -11.73
N SER A 357 -17.95 -6.88 -11.47
CA SER A 357 -18.44 -7.27 -10.13
C SER A 357 -19.15 -6.13 -9.39
N GLY A 358 -19.46 -6.32 -8.11
CA GLY A 358 -19.96 -5.32 -7.17
C GLY A 358 -18.90 -4.30 -6.73
N HIS A 359 -19.27 -3.47 -5.77
CA HIS A 359 -18.38 -2.46 -5.19
C HIS A 359 -17.22 -3.13 -4.46
N PHE A 360 -16.05 -2.51 -4.50
CA PHE A 360 -14.89 -3.01 -3.80
C PHE A 360 -15.01 -2.70 -2.30
N ASN A 361 -15.17 -3.75 -1.49
CA ASN A 361 -15.06 -3.63 -0.04
C ASN A 361 -14.31 -4.84 0.53
N PRO A 362 -13.06 -4.69 1.02
CA PRO A 362 -12.35 -5.75 1.72
C PRO A 362 -12.83 -5.96 3.16
N PHE A 363 -13.69 -5.08 3.68
CA PHE A 363 -14.15 -5.07 5.09
C PHE A 363 -15.67 -5.32 5.18
N ILE A 364 -16.17 -6.31 4.43
CA ILE A 364 -17.61 -6.61 4.27
C ILE A 364 -18.34 -6.78 5.60
N ASP A 365 -17.69 -7.33 6.63
CA ASP A 365 -18.32 -7.59 7.92
C ASP A 365 -18.35 -6.37 8.87
N GLN A 366 -17.67 -5.27 8.52
CA GLN A 366 -17.51 -4.11 9.39
C GLN A 366 -18.38 -2.91 8.99
N VAL A 367 -18.72 -2.81 7.71
CA VAL A 367 -19.54 -1.72 7.17
C VAL A 367 -20.94 -2.25 6.90
N GLY A 368 -21.96 -1.44 7.21
CA GLY A 368 -23.35 -1.76 6.86
C GLY A 368 -23.52 -2.04 5.36
N THR A 369 -24.66 -2.59 4.97
CA THR A 369 -24.99 -2.72 3.54
C THR A 369 -25.52 -1.36 3.05
N PRO A 370 -25.08 -0.84 1.87
CA PRO A 370 -25.64 0.38 1.31
C PRO A 370 -27.18 0.37 1.29
N GLY A 371 -27.79 1.39 1.89
CA GLY A 371 -29.25 1.51 2.03
C GLY A 371 -29.86 0.86 3.26
N SER A 372 -29.06 0.23 4.12
CA SER A 372 -29.48 -0.19 5.47
C SER A 372 -29.39 0.97 6.49
N ASP A 373 -30.11 0.87 7.60
CA ASP A 373 -30.08 1.87 8.69
C ASP A 373 -28.69 2.04 9.33
N SER A 374 -27.78 1.07 9.19
CA SER A 374 -26.42 1.14 9.71
C SER A 374 -25.42 1.75 8.71
N TYR A 375 -25.84 2.02 7.48
CA TYR A 375 -25.01 2.69 6.47
C TYR A 375 -25.28 4.20 6.49
N PRO A 376 -24.28 5.05 6.72
CA PRO A 376 -24.51 6.50 6.81
C PRO A 376 -24.99 7.11 5.50
N ASP A 377 -25.66 8.26 5.60
CA ASP A 377 -25.94 9.10 4.46
C ASP A 377 -24.62 9.66 3.87
N ALA A 378 -24.60 9.86 2.55
CA ALA A 378 -23.41 10.35 1.86
C ALA A 378 -22.88 11.68 2.45
N GLY A 379 -21.59 11.70 2.77
CA GLY A 379 -20.88 12.85 3.32
C GLY A 379 -21.17 13.14 4.80
N THR A 380 -21.86 12.25 5.52
CA THR A 380 -22.27 12.49 6.91
C THR A 380 -21.43 11.77 7.96
N SER A 381 -20.46 10.96 7.52
CA SER A 381 -19.62 10.14 8.40
C SER A 381 -18.18 10.04 7.88
N THR A 382 -17.33 9.34 8.63
CA THR A 382 -15.94 9.09 8.26
C THR A 382 -15.84 8.04 7.15
N TYR A 383 -14.74 8.04 6.40
CA TYR A 383 -14.62 7.26 5.15
C TYR A 383 -14.49 5.74 5.36
N ASP A 384 -14.15 5.32 6.56
CA ASP A 384 -14.16 3.93 6.99
C ASP A 384 -15.56 3.41 7.32
N MET A 385 -16.56 4.28 7.46
CA MET A 385 -17.97 3.90 7.61
C MET A 385 -18.68 3.63 6.28
N PHE A 386 -17.94 3.68 5.17
CA PHE A 386 -18.40 3.38 3.83
C PHE A 386 -17.58 2.23 3.24
N GLU A 387 -18.12 1.55 2.23
CA GLU A 387 -17.36 0.59 1.45
C GLU A 387 -16.08 1.27 0.94
N VAL A 388 -14.94 0.57 0.94
CA VAL A 388 -13.66 1.16 0.48
C VAL A 388 -13.81 1.82 -0.90
N GLY A 389 -14.55 1.18 -1.80
CA GLY A 389 -14.84 1.67 -3.13
C GLY A 389 -16.00 2.67 -3.24
N ASP A 390 -16.77 2.95 -2.18
CA ASP A 390 -17.89 3.91 -2.28
C ASP A 390 -17.39 5.36 -2.22
N LEU A 391 -17.06 5.92 -3.39
CA LEU A 391 -16.64 7.31 -3.50
C LEU A 391 -17.83 8.29 -3.37
N SER A 392 -19.05 7.84 -3.60
CA SER A 392 -20.24 8.69 -3.50
C SER A 392 -20.65 8.93 -2.06
N GLY A 393 -20.64 7.89 -1.24
CA GLY A 393 -20.79 7.97 0.20
C GLY A 393 -19.73 8.89 0.81
N LYS A 394 -18.49 8.83 0.33
CA LYS A 394 -17.38 9.62 0.88
C LYS A 394 -17.31 11.06 0.36
N TYR A 395 -17.47 11.29 -0.94
CA TYR A 395 -17.20 12.59 -1.60
C TYR A 395 -18.48 13.29 -2.10
N GLY A 396 -19.64 12.71 -1.82
CA GLY A 396 -20.97 13.15 -2.23
C GLY A 396 -21.39 12.58 -3.60
N LEU A 397 -22.71 12.40 -3.75
CA LEU A 397 -23.39 11.93 -4.97
C LEU A 397 -23.22 12.91 -6.16
N LEU A 398 -23.53 12.44 -7.37
CA LEU A 398 -23.55 13.24 -8.62
C LEU A 398 -24.96 13.66 -9.04
N ASN A 399 -25.96 13.45 -8.19
CA ASN A 399 -27.36 13.70 -8.51
C ASN A 399 -27.60 15.16 -8.95
N GLY A 400 -28.17 15.33 -10.15
CA GLY A 400 -28.50 16.65 -10.69
C GLY A 400 -27.30 17.43 -11.26
N GLU A 401 -26.07 16.93 -11.10
CA GLU A 401 -24.86 17.63 -11.51
C GLU A 401 -24.63 17.58 -13.03
N MET A 402 -24.08 18.68 -13.58
CA MET A 402 -23.57 18.72 -14.96
C MET A 402 -22.08 18.37 -15.03
N SER A 403 -21.35 18.66 -13.94
CA SER A 403 -19.92 18.46 -13.77
C SER A 403 -19.60 18.34 -12.28
N LYS A 404 -18.52 17.62 -11.93
CA LYS A 404 -18.03 17.49 -10.55
C LYS A 404 -16.55 17.82 -10.50
N SER A 405 -16.15 18.67 -9.56
CA SER A 405 -14.74 18.96 -9.29
C SER A 405 -14.49 19.01 -7.79
N GLY A 406 -13.39 18.43 -7.32
CA GLY A 406 -13.05 18.44 -5.90
C GLY A 406 -11.73 17.72 -5.61
N THR A 407 -11.15 17.99 -4.44
CA THR A 407 -10.00 17.26 -3.91
C THR A 407 -10.32 16.79 -2.50
N TYR A 408 -10.04 15.51 -2.23
CA TYR A 408 -10.41 14.82 -0.99
C TYR A 408 -9.21 14.04 -0.45
N THR A 409 -9.06 14.00 0.87
CA THR A 409 -7.97 13.24 1.54
C THR A 409 -8.57 12.02 2.22
N ASP A 410 -8.44 10.85 1.59
CA ASP A 410 -9.11 9.62 1.98
C ASP A 410 -8.19 8.67 2.78
N TYR A 411 -8.56 8.48 4.06
CA TYR A 411 -7.89 7.58 5.00
C TYR A 411 -8.35 6.11 4.90
N ASN A 412 -9.24 5.77 3.96
CA ASN A 412 -9.77 4.44 3.77
C ASN A 412 -9.74 4.01 2.28
N LEU A 413 -8.82 4.57 1.50
CA LEU A 413 -8.59 4.22 0.11
C LEU A 413 -7.08 4.12 -0.12
N GLN A 414 -6.60 2.95 -0.54
CA GLN A 414 -5.16 2.66 -0.62
C GLN A 414 -4.71 2.46 -2.07
N LEU A 415 -3.49 2.92 -2.38
CA LEU A 415 -2.75 2.63 -3.62
C LEU A 415 -1.60 1.64 -3.39
N PHE A 416 -1.23 1.40 -2.13
CA PHE A 416 -0.30 0.37 -1.70
C PHE A 416 -1.02 -0.75 -0.95
N GLY A 417 -0.33 -1.87 -0.74
CA GLY A 417 -0.81 -2.95 0.10
C GLY A 417 -1.90 -3.81 -0.54
N THR A 418 -2.47 -4.71 0.27
CA THR A 418 -3.40 -5.75 -0.20
C THR A 418 -4.72 -5.18 -0.70
N ASN A 419 -5.14 -4.02 -0.18
CA ASN A 419 -6.39 -3.36 -0.57
C ASN A 419 -6.20 -2.28 -1.63
N SER A 420 -5.07 -2.27 -2.34
CA SER A 420 -4.83 -1.31 -3.43
C SER A 420 -5.97 -1.33 -4.47
N ILE A 421 -6.42 -0.14 -4.88
CA ILE A 421 -7.41 0.06 -5.94
C ILE A 421 -6.79 0.08 -7.34
N VAL A 422 -5.47 0.09 -7.46
CA VAL A 422 -4.78 0.14 -8.75
C VAL A 422 -5.09 -1.12 -9.55
N GLY A 423 -5.50 -0.95 -10.82
CA GLY A 423 -5.87 -2.07 -11.68
C GLY A 423 -7.34 -2.51 -11.58
N ARG A 424 -8.10 -1.96 -10.62
CA ARG A 424 -9.56 -2.12 -10.54
C ARG A 424 -10.29 -1.17 -11.49
N SER A 425 -11.60 -1.28 -11.58
CA SER A 425 -12.43 -0.36 -12.38
C SER A 425 -13.15 0.67 -11.53
N LEU A 426 -13.50 1.78 -12.15
CA LEU A 426 -14.36 2.82 -11.60
C LEU A 426 -15.62 2.92 -12.46
N VAL A 427 -16.79 2.85 -11.85
CA VAL A 427 -18.10 2.88 -12.51
C VAL A 427 -18.85 4.12 -12.05
N ILE A 428 -19.47 4.85 -12.98
CA ILE A 428 -20.49 5.86 -12.70
C ILE A 428 -21.84 5.24 -13.01
N HIS A 429 -22.79 5.37 -12.09
CA HIS A 429 -24.16 4.89 -12.18
C HIS A 429 -25.09 6.01 -12.63
N ARG A 430 -26.25 5.63 -13.16
CA ARG A 430 -27.36 6.54 -13.45
C ARG A 430 -28.14 6.84 -12.18
N ASN A 431 -28.66 8.05 -12.10
CA ASN A 431 -29.66 8.46 -11.12
C ASN A 431 -31.06 8.00 -11.58
N ASP A 432 -31.24 6.68 -11.64
CA ASP A 432 -32.53 6.04 -11.89
C ASP A 432 -32.92 5.12 -10.71
N ALA A 433 -34.15 4.60 -10.72
CA ALA A 433 -34.67 3.78 -9.63
C ALA A 433 -33.87 2.49 -9.37
N THR A 434 -33.05 2.06 -10.33
CA THR A 434 -32.23 0.84 -10.25
C THR A 434 -30.74 1.12 -10.03
N SER A 435 -30.33 2.39 -9.97
CA SER A 435 -28.92 2.81 -10.01
C SER A 435 -28.15 2.10 -11.13
N SER A 436 -28.72 2.08 -12.34
CA SER A 436 -28.15 1.30 -13.44
C SER A 436 -26.74 1.80 -13.81
N ARG A 437 -25.83 0.90 -14.18
CA ARG A 437 -24.44 1.27 -14.48
C ARG A 437 -24.37 2.02 -15.81
N TRP A 438 -23.71 3.18 -15.81
CA TRP A 438 -23.66 4.06 -16.98
C TRP A 438 -22.35 3.91 -17.77
N VAL A 439 -21.24 4.35 -17.17
CA VAL A 439 -19.92 4.34 -17.81
C VAL A 439 -18.88 3.80 -16.83
N CYS A 440 -17.87 3.11 -17.35
CA CYS A 440 -16.81 2.53 -16.54
C CYS A 440 -15.46 2.58 -17.25
N VAL A 441 -14.41 2.69 -16.45
CA VAL A 441 -13.01 2.75 -16.92
C VAL A 441 -12.09 2.07 -15.90
N ASN A 442 -10.85 1.76 -16.28
CA ASN A 442 -9.85 1.22 -15.37
C ASN A 442 -9.12 2.32 -14.60
N ILE A 443 -8.70 2.01 -13.38
CA ILE A 443 -7.79 2.81 -12.57
C ILE A 443 -6.36 2.42 -12.95
N GLU A 444 -5.74 3.21 -13.82
CA GLU A 444 -4.46 2.89 -14.44
C GLU A 444 -3.29 3.53 -13.67
N PRO A 445 -2.21 2.78 -13.39
CA PRO A 445 -1.01 3.33 -12.77
C PRO A 445 -0.37 4.40 -13.67
N GLN A 446 0.21 5.44 -13.06
CA GLN A 446 0.92 6.52 -13.77
C GLN A 446 2.44 6.35 -13.70
N TYR A 447 2.90 5.14 -13.41
CA TYR A 447 4.29 4.73 -13.30
C TYR A 447 4.54 3.50 -14.18
N PRO A 448 5.78 3.24 -14.61
CA PRO A 448 6.09 2.10 -15.45
C PRO A 448 5.83 0.80 -14.70
N VAL A 449 5.15 -0.14 -15.36
CA VAL A 449 4.87 -1.47 -14.83
C VAL A 449 5.58 -2.57 -15.63
N ILE A 450 5.71 -3.72 -14.99
CA ILE A 450 5.98 -5.02 -15.61
C ILE A 450 4.67 -5.79 -15.54
N THR A 451 4.27 -6.40 -16.65
CA THR A 451 3.12 -7.29 -16.72
C THR A 451 3.57 -8.67 -17.16
N ALA A 452 2.97 -9.70 -16.59
CA ALA A 452 3.18 -11.08 -16.99
C ALA A 452 1.83 -11.81 -17.07
N GLU A 453 1.76 -12.86 -17.89
CA GLU A 453 0.55 -13.64 -18.17
C GLU A 453 0.85 -15.14 -18.13
N ALA A 454 -0.03 -15.91 -17.51
CA ALA A 454 -0.12 -17.36 -17.67
C ALA A 454 -1.41 -17.69 -18.43
N LEU A 455 -1.29 -18.21 -19.65
CA LEU A 455 -2.41 -18.53 -20.53
C LEU A 455 -2.74 -20.03 -20.47
N PHE A 456 -3.98 -20.34 -20.10
CA PHE A 456 -4.52 -21.69 -20.00
C PHE A 456 -5.31 -22.04 -21.25
N LEU A 457 -5.11 -23.25 -21.79
CA LEU A 457 -5.68 -23.69 -23.07
C LEU A 457 -6.61 -24.91 -22.94
N HIS A 458 -6.39 -25.80 -21.97
CA HIS A 458 -7.21 -26.99 -21.72
C HIS A 458 -6.83 -27.65 -20.37
N PRO A 459 -7.74 -28.34 -19.66
CA PRO A 459 -9.21 -28.28 -19.80
C PRO A 459 -9.78 -26.96 -19.25
N VAL A 460 -8.99 -26.27 -18.43
CA VAL A 460 -9.22 -24.89 -18.03
C VAL A 460 -8.70 -23.98 -19.14
N ILE A 461 -9.50 -23.00 -19.54
CA ILE A 461 -9.14 -21.93 -20.45
C ILE A 461 -9.13 -20.58 -19.72
N GLY A 462 -8.45 -19.61 -20.31
CA GLY A 462 -8.40 -18.25 -19.79
C GLY A 462 -7.00 -17.88 -19.35
N ARG A 463 -6.87 -16.93 -18.45
CA ARG A 463 -5.58 -16.32 -18.13
C ARG A 463 -5.46 -15.85 -16.70
N VAL A 464 -4.23 -15.84 -16.20
CA VAL A 464 -3.83 -15.15 -14.98
C VAL A 464 -2.84 -14.06 -15.36
N LEU A 465 -3.17 -12.82 -15.04
CA LEU A 465 -2.35 -11.64 -15.29
C LEU A 465 -1.73 -11.16 -13.98
N PHE A 466 -0.48 -10.68 -14.06
CA PHE A 466 0.28 -10.10 -12.96
C PHE A 466 0.75 -8.70 -13.35
N MET A 467 0.72 -7.75 -12.42
CA MET A 467 1.21 -6.39 -12.65
C MET A 467 1.96 -5.87 -11.43
N GLN A 468 3.22 -5.47 -11.60
CA GLN A 468 4.07 -4.90 -10.56
C GLN A 468 4.78 -3.64 -11.08
N GLU A 469 5.09 -2.71 -10.20
CA GLU A 469 5.92 -1.55 -10.51
C GLU A 469 7.33 -1.96 -10.99
N ARG A 470 7.81 -1.33 -12.07
CA ARG A 470 9.08 -1.70 -12.69
C ARG A 470 10.26 -1.28 -11.82
N GLY A 471 11.16 -2.22 -11.54
CA GLY A 471 12.37 -1.97 -10.76
C GLY A 471 12.14 -1.92 -9.24
N ARG A 472 10.93 -2.24 -8.79
CA ARG A 472 10.53 -2.27 -7.38
C ARG A 472 9.98 -3.66 -6.98
N PRO A 473 10.81 -4.73 -7.03
CA PRO A 473 10.39 -6.12 -6.73
C PRO A 473 9.87 -6.32 -5.29
N GLU A 474 10.24 -5.41 -4.39
CA GLU A 474 9.80 -5.33 -3.00
C GLU A 474 8.38 -4.79 -2.86
N LEU A 475 7.77 -4.21 -3.89
CA LEU A 475 6.43 -3.65 -3.80
C LEU A 475 5.36 -4.62 -4.31
N ASP A 476 4.10 -4.23 -4.11
CA ASP A 476 2.93 -5.07 -4.34
C ASP A 476 2.74 -5.47 -5.81
N THR A 477 2.25 -6.69 -6.02
CA THR A 477 1.88 -7.26 -7.32
C THR A 477 0.38 -7.52 -7.33
N SER A 478 -0.33 -6.82 -8.21
CA SER A 478 -1.73 -7.12 -8.48
C SER A 478 -1.84 -8.39 -9.34
N VAL A 479 -2.85 -9.21 -9.06
CA VAL A 479 -3.11 -10.50 -9.71
C VAL A 479 -4.57 -10.55 -10.15
N PHE A 480 -4.80 -10.81 -11.43
CA PHE A 480 -6.15 -10.98 -11.99
C PHE A 480 -6.26 -12.34 -12.68
N ALA A 481 -7.21 -13.17 -12.27
CA ALA A 481 -7.52 -14.44 -12.93
C ALA A 481 -8.90 -14.38 -13.59
N ARG A 482 -9.02 -14.97 -14.77
CA ARG A 482 -10.29 -15.30 -15.42
C ARG A 482 -10.14 -16.68 -16.01
N LEU A 483 -10.86 -17.65 -15.46
CA LEU A 483 -10.70 -19.06 -15.77
C LEU A 483 -12.07 -19.72 -15.91
N ASP A 484 -12.23 -20.51 -16.97
CA ASP A 484 -13.46 -21.22 -17.30
C ASP A 484 -13.11 -22.63 -17.82
N TYR A 485 -14.02 -23.59 -17.74
CA TYR A 485 -13.91 -24.90 -18.40
C TYR A 485 -14.37 -24.82 -19.85
N ILE A 486 -13.62 -25.46 -20.75
CA ILE A 486 -14.01 -25.59 -22.16
C ILE A 486 -14.77 -26.90 -22.46
N ASP A 487 -14.77 -27.86 -21.54
CA ASP A 487 -15.16 -29.26 -21.77
C ASP A 487 -16.51 -29.67 -21.14
N GLU A 488 -17.44 -28.74 -20.97
CA GLU A 488 -18.75 -28.99 -20.35
C GLU A 488 -18.72 -29.41 -18.88
N THR A 489 -17.54 -29.36 -18.24
CA THR A 489 -17.40 -29.54 -16.79
C THR A 489 -18.21 -28.47 -16.05
N PRO A 490 -19.13 -28.85 -15.14
CA PRO A 490 -19.88 -27.90 -14.32
C PRO A 490 -18.97 -27.02 -13.45
N ASP A 491 -19.50 -25.89 -12.99
CA ASP A 491 -18.83 -25.01 -12.04
C ASP A 491 -18.26 -25.78 -10.84
N THR A 492 -16.97 -25.58 -10.58
CA THR A 492 -16.27 -26.11 -9.41
C THR A 492 -15.69 -24.97 -8.59
N ARG A 493 -15.58 -25.18 -7.27
CA ARG A 493 -15.16 -24.14 -6.32
C ARG A 493 -13.99 -24.60 -5.47
N ASN A 494 -13.30 -23.64 -4.85
CA ASN A 494 -12.26 -23.88 -3.86
C ASN A 494 -11.01 -24.60 -4.41
N HIS A 495 -10.62 -24.33 -5.65
CA HIS A 495 -9.38 -24.84 -6.23
C HIS A 495 -8.16 -24.22 -5.56
N LYS A 496 -7.23 -25.09 -5.15
CA LYS A 496 -5.88 -24.66 -4.79
C LYS A 496 -5.07 -24.37 -6.04
N TRP A 497 -4.32 -23.29 -5.98
CA TRP A 497 -3.44 -22.79 -7.01
C TRP A 497 -2.15 -22.23 -6.42
N MET A 498 -1.07 -22.33 -7.18
CA MET A 498 0.28 -21.95 -6.76
C MET A 498 1.14 -21.58 -7.96
N VAL A 499 2.21 -20.83 -7.71
CA VAL A 499 3.38 -20.82 -8.58
C VAL A 499 4.17 -22.09 -8.28
N GLY A 500 4.23 -23.00 -9.24
CA GLY A 500 5.03 -24.21 -9.18
C GLY A 500 6.48 -23.94 -9.55
N LYS A 501 7.38 -24.85 -9.19
CA LYS A 501 8.78 -24.82 -9.63
C LYS A 501 8.89 -25.35 -11.06
N MET A 502 9.64 -24.66 -11.91
CA MET A 502 9.97 -25.15 -13.24
C MET A 502 10.96 -26.34 -13.15
N GLY A 503 10.61 -27.47 -13.75
CA GLY A 503 11.45 -28.67 -13.74
C GLY A 503 12.64 -28.64 -14.70
N PRO A 504 13.70 -29.43 -14.45
CA PRO A 504 14.89 -29.54 -15.30
C PRO A 504 14.56 -30.34 -16.58
N GLY A 505 13.94 -29.68 -17.57
CA GLY A 505 13.55 -30.29 -18.85
C GLY A 505 12.61 -29.43 -19.70
N SER A 506 11.91 -28.48 -19.08
CA SER A 506 10.88 -27.62 -19.70
C SER A 506 11.42 -26.45 -20.54
N LEU A 507 12.70 -26.48 -20.95
CA LEU A 507 13.32 -25.47 -21.82
C LEU A 507 13.08 -25.72 -23.32
N VAL A 508 12.38 -26.80 -23.67
CA VAL A 508 11.97 -27.11 -25.05
C VAL A 508 10.65 -26.38 -25.34
N LEU A 509 10.64 -25.50 -26.35
CA LEU A 509 9.54 -24.59 -26.68
C LEU A 509 8.22 -25.27 -27.11
N ASP A 510 8.22 -26.58 -27.34
CA ASP A 510 7.12 -27.31 -27.98
C ASP A 510 6.48 -28.42 -27.11
N GLU A 511 6.91 -28.60 -25.86
CA GLU A 511 6.22 -29.52 -24.94
C GLU A 511 5.30 -28.77 -23.95
N PRO A 512 4.12 -29.32 -23.60
CA PRO A 512 3.32 -28.76 -22.51
C PRO A 512 4.21 -28.70 -21.25
N PRO A 513 4.16 -27.60 -20.48
CA PRO A 513 5.08 -27.40 -19.37
C PRO A 513 5.05 -28.61 -18.45
N SER A 514 6.22 -29.17 -18.12
CA SER A 514 6.34 -30.23 -17.12
C SER A 514 6.05 -29.59 -15.75
N CYS A 515 4.77 -29.41 -15.44
CA CYS A 515 4.33 -28.73 -14.24
C CYS A 515 4.65 -29.63 -13.04
N GLU A 516 5.73 -29.32 -12.34
CA GLU A 516 6.03 -29.97 -11.09
C GLU A 516 4.98 -29.58 -10.04
N SER A 517 4.66 -30.52 -9.16
CA SER A 517 3.71 -30.32 -8.07
C SER A 517 4.31 -29.58 -6.87
N THR A 518 5.58 -29.17 -6.96
CA THR A 518 6.30 -28.47 -5.89
C THR A 518 6.12 -26.97 -5.99
N VAL A 519 5.77 -26.34 -4.87
CA VAL A 519 5.62 -24.87 -4.76
C VAL A 519 6.97 -24.18 -4.98
N TYR A 520 6.97 -23.08 -5.72
CA TYR A 520 8.14 -22.23 -5.89
C TYR A 520 8.50 -21.53 -4.56
N ASN A 521 9.66 -21.91 -4.00
CA ASN A 521 10.13 -21.45 -2.69
C ASN A 521 11.61 -21.02 -2.75
N PRO A 522 11.93 -19.89 -3.40
CA PRO A 522 13.32 -19.46 -3.59
C PRO A 522 14.01 -19.09 -2.26
N GLU A 523 13.26 -18.65 -1.26
CA GLU A 523 13.76 -18.34 0.08
C GLU A 523 13.95 -19.58 0.98
N SER A 524 13.61 -20.78 0.50
CA SER A 524 13.69 -22.02 1.28
C SER A 524 12.92 -21.97 2.60
N LEU A 525 11.77 -21.28 2.62
CA LEU A 525 10.96 -21.12 3.82
C LEU A 525 10.40 -22.47 4.30
N TRP A 526 10.46 -22.70 5.60
CA TRP A 526 9.69 -23.75 6.30
C TRP A 526 9.94 -25.19 5.81
N GLN A 527 11.12 -25.51 5.27
CA GLN A 527 11.45 -26.86 4.79
C GLN A 527 11.27 -27.97 5.84
N ASN A 528 11.32 -27.63 7.13
CA ASN A 528 11.20 -28.56 8.25
C ASN A 528 9.80 -28.55 8.92
N LYS A 529 8.81 -27.88 8.32
CA LYS A 529 7.45 -27.78 8.86
C LYS A 529 6.51 -28.66 8.03
N ASP A 530 5.55 -29.30 8.70
CA ASP A 530 4.46 -29.99 8.01
C ASP A 530 3.39 -28.99 7.51
N ASP A 531 2.44 -29.47 6.71
CA ASP A 531 1.38 -28.65 6.10
C ASP A 531 0.51 -27.93 7.15
N SER A 532 0.24 -28.56 8.30
CA SER A 532 -0.59 -27.98 9.37
C SER A 532 0.15 -26.83 10.05
N GLN A 533 1.42 -27.08 10.38
CA GLN A 533 2.31 -26.07 10.94
C GLN A 533 2.45 -24.89 9.98
N TYR A 534 2.79 -25.14 8.72
CA TYR A 534 2.92 -24.09 7.70
C TYR A 534 1.62 -23.30 7.51
N SER A 535 0.47 -23.97 7.46
CA SER A 535 -0.83 -23.31 7.28
C SER A 535 -1.11 -22.30 8.39
N MET A 536 -0.70 -22.57 9.64
CA MET A 536 -0.80 -21.59 10.73
C MET A 536 0.14 -20.39 10.56
N LEU A 537 1.30 -20.58 9.91
CA LEU A 537 2.25 -19.49 9.63
C LEU A 537 1.75 -18.58 8.51
N CYS A 538 1.11 -19.16 7.50
CA CYS A 538 0.62 -18.46 6.30
C CYS A 538 -0.85 -18.00 6.43
N MET A 539 -1.36 -17.77 7.64
CA MET A 539 -2.73 -17.30 7.86
C MET A 539 -2.90 -15.82 7.51
N GLY A 540 -3.01 -15.49 6.22
CA GLY A 540 -3.27 -14.13 5.74
C GLY A 540 -2.11 -13.15 5.92
N ASN A 541 -0.93 -13.63 6.31
CA ASN A 541 0.29 -12.84 6.35
C ASN A 541 1.21 -13.24 5.20
N SER A 542 1.18 -12.47 4.11
CA SER A 542 2.00 -12.73 2.91
C SER A 542 3.51 -12.79 3.21
N ALA A 543 3.98 -12.15 4.28
CA ALA A 543 5.40 -12.12 4.64
C ALA A 543 5.95 -13.47 5.13
N THR A 544 5.09 -14.30 5.72
CA THR A 544 5.46 -15.62 6.26
C THR A 544 5.06 -16.76 5.35
N CYS A 545 4.28 -16.50 4.30
CA CYS A 545 3.91 -17.50 3.30
C CYS A 545 5.07 -17.83 2.36
N ILE A 546 5.08 -19.06 1.84
CA ILE A 546 5.97 -19.43 0.73
C ILE A 546 5.61 -18.56 -0.49
N THR A 547 6.63 -18.01 -1.17
CA THR A 547 6.45 -17.08 -2.30
C THR A 547 5.46 -17.59 -3.35
N GLY A 548 5.51 -18.88 -3.70
CA GLY A 548 4.61 -19.48 -4.69
C GLY A 548 3.23 -19.90 -4.16
N ASP A 549 2.94 -19.83 -2.86
CA ASP A 549 1.64 -20.23 -2.32
C ASP A 549 0.58 -19.14 -2.52
N LEU A 550 -0.05 -19.15 -3.69
CA LEU A 550 -1.11 -18.19 -4.02
C LEU A 550 -2.41 -18.49 -3.27
N SER A 551 -2.67 -19.75 -2.91
CA SER A 551 -3.89 -20.14 -2.19
C SER A 551 -3.91 -19.59 -0.78
N GLY A 552 -2.80 -19.75 -0.04
CA GLY A 552 -2.67 -19.21 1.31
C GLY A 552 -2.67 -17.69 1.35
N LYS A 553 -2.05 -17.04 0.35
CA LYS A 553 -1.92 -15.58 0.29
C LYS A 553 -3.14 -14.87 -0.28
N LEU A 554 -3.75 -15.42 -1.33
CA LEU A 554 -4.76 -14.75 -2.15
C LEU A 554 -6.10 -15.47 -2.15
N GLY A 555 -6.27 -16.56 -1.39
CA GLY A 555 -7.51 -17.33 -1.38
C GLY A 555 -7.62 -18.35 -2.52
N LEU A 556 -8.71 -19.11 -2.53
CA LEU A 556 -8.96 -20.19 -3.47
C LEU A 556 -9.66 -19.69 -4.74
N LEU A 557 -9.50 -20.43 -5.84
CA LEU A 557 -10.15 -20.11 -7.11
C LEU A 557 -11.45 -20.88 -7.30
N ASP A 558 -12.43 -20.22 -7.89
CA ASP A 558 -13.61 -20.86 -8.47
C ASP A 558 -13.42 -20.90 -9.99
N ILE A 559 -13.88 -21.98 -10.64
CA ILE A 559 -13.79 -22.16 -12.09
C ILE A 559 -15.18 -22.50 -12.59
N GLY A 560 -15.72 -21.66 -13.46
CA GLY A 560 -17.06 -21.83 -14.03
C GLY A 560 -17.04 -22.67 -15.31
N TYR A 561 -18.21 -23.18 -15.71
CA TYR A 561 -18.43 -23.64 -17.08
C TYR A 561 -18.54 -22.44 -18.02
N GLN A 562 -18.03 -22.57 -19.25
CA GLN A 562 -18.24 -21.57 -20.30
C GLN A 562 -19.73 -21.49 -20.69
N SER A 563 -20.52 -20.73 -19.93
CA SER A 563 -21.91 -20.43 -20.27
C SER A 563 -21.98 -19.41 -21.42
N THR A 564 -22.97 -19.58 -22.30
CA THR A 564 -23.37 -18.58 -23.29
C THR A 564 -24.05 -17.35 -22.67
N THR A 565 -24.50 -17.47 -21.40
CA THR A 565 -24.88 -16.33 -20.57
C THR A 565 -23.62 -15.84 -19.87
N GLU A 566 -23.33 -14.55 -19.93
CA GLU A 566 -22.22 -13.91 -19.20
C GLU A 566 -22.46 -13.88 -17.69
N ASP A 567 -23.05 -14.95 -17.15
CA ASP A 567 -23.08 -15.25 -15.73
C ASP A 567 -21.64 -15.31 -15.27
N GLU A 568 -21.31 -14.38 -14.36
CA GLU A 568 -20.10 -14.31 -13.55
C GLU A 568 -19.01 -15.33 -13.90
N ALA A 569 -18.36 -15.17 -15.06
CA ALA A 569 -17.09 -15.85 -15.32
C ALA A 569 -16.25 -15.63 -14.06
N LYS A 570 -15.83 -16.71 -13.39
CA LYS A 570 -15.32 -16.69 -12.01
C LYS A 570 -13.97 -15.98 -11.99
N LYS A 571 -14.05 -14.66 -11.96
CA LYS A 571 -12.91 -13.75 -12.00
C LYS A 571 -12.41 -13.56 -10.58
N TRP A 572 -11.10 -13.45 -10.48
CA TRP A 572 -10.41 -13.18 -9.24
C TRP A 572 -9.56 -11.93 -9.40
N PHE A 573 -9.56 -11.04 -8.42
CA PHE A 573 -8.63 -9.92 -8.37
C PHE A 573 -8.17 -9.70 -6.93
N ALA A 574 -6.86 -9.78 -6.71
CA ALA A 574 -6.23 -9.55 -5.42
C ALA A 574 -4.85 -8.90 -5.61
N THR A 575 -4.28 -8.35 -4.54
CA THR A 575 -2.93 -7.78 -4.54
C THR A 575 -2.07 -8.54 -3.52
N ASP A 576 -0.95 -9.09 -3.98
CA ASP A 576 0.03 -9.79 -3.14
C ASP A 576 1.20 -8.85 -2.83
N THR A 577 1.56 -8.71 -1.56
CA THR A 577 2.67 -7.83 -1.19
C THR A 577 4.03 -8.51 -1.30
N TYR A 578 4.12 -9.85 -1.40
CA TYR A 578 5.37 -10.64 -1.40
C TYR A 578 5.58 -11.48 -2.67
N LEU A 579 5.02 -11.07 -3.82
CA LEU A 579 5.09 -11.80 -5.08
C LEU A 579 5.90 -11.04 -6.16
N PRO A 580 7.23 -11.22 -6.25
CA PRO A 580 8.06 -10.42 -7.15
C PRO A 580 7.95 -10.83 -8.63
N LEU A 581 7.86 -9.85 -9.54
CA LEU A 581 7.95 -10.06 -11.00
C LEU A 581 9.36 -9.78 -11.55
N SER A 582 10.26 -9.25 -10.73
CA SER A 582 11.65 -8.96 -11.10
C SER A 582 12.60 -9.37 -9.97
N SER A 583 13.91 -9.17 -10.13
CA SER A 583 14.94 -9.65 -9.19
C SER A 583 15.14 -11.18 -9.24
N PRO A 584 16.12 -11.78 -8.53
CA PRO A 584 16.47 -13.19 -8.72
C PRO A 584 15.37 -14.16 -8.26
N HIS A 585 14.41 -13.70 -7.45
CA HIS A 585 13.27 -14.49 -6.98
C HIS A 585 12.01 -14.30 -7.85
N SER A 586 12.11 -13.67 -9.02
CA SER A 586 10.98 -13.46 -9.92
C SER A 586 10.19 -14.74 -10.20
N ILE A 587 8.86 -14.63 -10.21
CA ILE A 587 7.96 -15.73 -10.62
C ILE A 587 7.83 -15.87 -12.14
N ILE A 588 8.34 -14.92 -12.92
CA ILE A 588 8.29 -15.02 -14.38
C ILE A 588 9.08 -16.26 -14.83
N ARG A 589 8.53 -17.00 -15.79
CA ARG A 589 8.95 -18.33 -16.27
C ARG A 589 8.62 -19.50 -15.34
N GLN A 590 8.06 -19.26 -14.16
CA GLN A 590 7.50 -20.35 -13.36
C GLN A 590 6.08 -20.69 -13.84
N PRO A 591 5.61 -21.95 -13.73
CA PRO A 591 4.24 -22.31 -14.03
C PRO A 591 3.26 -21.91 -12.93
N ILE A 592 2.08 -21.42 -13.29
CA ILE A 592 0.90 -21.49 -12.41
C ILE A 592 0.35 -22.90 -12.51
N VAL A 593 0.10 -23.52 -11.37
CA VAL A 593 -0.47 -24.86 -11.24
C VAL A 593 -1.79 -24.74 -10.49
N ILE A 594 -2.86 -25.26 -11.09
CA ILE A 594 -4.19 -25.36 -10.51
C ILE A 594 -4.43 -26.83 -10.20
N ARG A 595 -4.89 -27.14 -8.99
CA ARG A 595 -5.25 -28.50 -8.57
C ARG A 595 -6.75 -28.73 -8.67
N ASN A 596 -7.15 -29.99 -8.79
CA ASN A 596 -8.56 -30.36 -8.66
C ASN A 596 -9.08 -30.10 -7.24
N VAL A 597 -10.40 -30.19 -7.06
CA VAL A 597 -11.08 -29.92 -5.78
C VAL A 597 -10.59 -30.85 -4.67
N GLU A 598 -10.30 -32.12 -4.99
CA GLU A 598 -9.75 -33.09 -4.04
C GLU A 598 -8.27 -32.85 -3.70
N ASN A 599 -7.63 -31.86 -4.34
CA ASN A 599 -6.21 -31.51 -4.17
C ASN A 599 -5.24 -32.67 -4.49
N SER A 600 -5.70 -33.70 -5.21
CA SER A 600 -4.96 -34.93 -5.48
C SER A 600 -4.18 -34.91 -6.79
N GLN A 601 -4.60 -34.10 -7.77
CA GLN A 601 -4.03 -34.05 -9.12
C GLN A 601 -3.93 -32.61 -9.62
N ILE A 602 -3.02 -32.38 -10.56
CA ILE A 602 -2.94 -31.13 -11.31
C ILE A 602 -4.11 -31.12 -12.30
N LEU A 603 -4.97 -30.13 -12.19
CA LEU A 603 -6.09 -29.91 -13.09
C LEU A 603 -5.61 -29.22 -14.38
N ALA A 604 -4.85 -28.15 -14.24
CA ALA A 604 -4.30 -27.38 -15.36
C ALA A 604 -3.05 -26.61 -14.93
N CYS A 605 -2.22 -26.23 -15.89
CA CYS A 605 -1.09 -25.37 -15.62
C CYS A 605 -0.67 -24.55 -16.84
N ALA A 606 0.01 -23.44 -16.59
CA ALA A 606 0.47 -22.52 -17.63
C ALA A 606 1.72 -21.76 -17.18
N THR A 607 2.68 -21.58 -18.08
CA THR A 607 3.92 -20.84 -17.78
C THR A 607 3.65 -19.33 -17.74
N ILE A 608 4.17 -18.64 -16.72
CA ILE A 608 4.11 -17.18 -16.62
C ILE A 608 5.12 -16.58 -17.61
N GLN A 609 4.62 -15.81 -18.59
CA GLN A 609 5.42 -15.15 -19.61
C GLN A 609 5.31 -13.63 -19.50
N PRO A 610 6.37 -12.87 -19.81
CA PRO A 610 6.28 -11.41 -19.81
C PRO A 610 5.36 -10.92 -20.93
N VAL A 611 4.50 -9.96 -20.62
CA VAL A 611 3.66 -9.28 -21.62
C VAL A 611 4.41 -8.02 -22.07
N HIS A 612 4.67 -7.94 -23.37
CA HIS A 612 5.38 -6.80 -23.95
C HIS A 612 4.39 -5.72 -24.43
N PRO A 613 4.77 -4.43 -24.32
CA PRO A 613 3.97 -3.35 -24.88
C PRO A 613 3.76 -3.54 -26.38
N VAL A 614 2.52 -3.39 -26.83
CA VAL A 614 2.20 -3.45 -28.26
C VAL A 614 2.31 -2.05 -28.83
N ALA A 615 3.07 -1.91 -29.92
CA ALA A 615 3.16 -0.65 -30.65
C ALA A 615 3.05 -0.87 -32.16
N LEU A 616 2.16 -0.12 -32.80
CA LEU A 616 2.02 -0.04 -34.25
C LEU A 616 2.58 1.30 -34.72
N VAL A 617 3.44 1.29 -35.74
CA VAL A 617 3.98 2.52 -36.34
C VAL A 617 3.51 2.61 -37.78
N ALA A 618 2.67 3.60 -38.07
CA ALA A 618 2.32 3.97 -39.43
C ALA A 618 3.34 4.99 -39.97
N GLN A 619 3.96 4.66 -41.10
CA GLN A 619 4.81 5.56 -41.87
C GLN A 619 3.94 6.28 -42.89
N LEU A 620 4.01 7.61 -42.95
CA LEU A 620 3.22 8.44 -43.84
C LEU A 620 4.14 9.18 -44.81
N THR A 621 3.79 9.13 -46.09
CA THR A 621 4.45 9.90 -47.14
C THR A 621 3.38 10.32 -48.14
N SER A 622 3.07 11.61 -48.19
CA SER A 622 2.13 12.19 -49.16
C SER A 622 2.52 13.63 -49.47
N GLY A 623 2.95 13.89 -50.71
CA GLY A 623 3.46 15.19 -51.12
C GLY A 623 4.69 15.62 -50.30
N THR A 624 4.64 16.80 -49.68
CA THR A 624 5.68 17.31 -48.77
C THR A 624 5.59 16.72 -47.37
N VAL A 625 4.46 16.10 -47.01
CA VAL A 625 4.23 15.57 -45.67
C VAL A 625 4.89 14.21 -45.52
N THR A 626 5.82 14.12 -44.56
CA THR A 626 6.55 12.89 -44.23
C THR A 626 6.58 12.68 -42.74
N GLY A 627 6.56 11.44 -42.28
CA GLY A 627 6.80 11.14 -40.87
C GLY A 627 6.09 9.90 -40.36
N THR A 628 5.96 9.81 -39.04
CA THR A 628 5.40 8.65 -38.35
C THR A 628 4.23 8.98 -37.43
N VAL A 629 3.30 8.05 -37.34
CA VAL A 629 2.31 7.99 -36.27
C VAL A 629 2.50 6.67 -35.54
N ARG A 630 2.87 6.74 -34.27
CA ARG A 630 3.03 5.58 -33.39
C ARG A 630 1.83 5.46 -32.46
N PHE A 631 1.17 4.32 -32.53
CA PHE A 631 0.14 3.88 -31.59
C PHE A 631 0.81 2.93 -30.59
N SER A 632 0.61 3.12 -29.30
CA SER A 632 1.17 2.22 -28.28
C SER A 632 0.20 2.00 -27.13
N GLN A 633 0.17 0.78 -26.62
CA GLN A 633 -0.54 0.41 -25.40
C GLN A 633 0.47 -0.22 -24.43
N GLU A 634 0.50 0.32 -23.21
CA GLU A 634 1.26 -0.30 -22.13
C GLU A 634 0.50 -1.53 -21.61
N PRO A 635 1.20 -2.61 -21.26
CA PRO A 635 0.60 -3.78 -20.63
C PRO A 635 -0.07 -3.44 -19.29
N GLY A 636 -1.08 -4.23 -18.92
CA GLY A 636 -1.78 -4.14 -17.63
C GLY A 636 -3.14 -4.84 -17.72
N PHE A 637 -4.03 -4.60 -16.75
CA PHE A 637 -5.34 -5.25 -16.76
C PHE A 637 -6.40 -4.56 -17.61
N GLY A 638 -7.20 -5.35 -18.33
CA GLY A 638 -8.44 -4.90 -18.93
C GLY A 638 -8.28 -3.92 -20.09
N SER A 639 -9.37 -3.23 -20.47
CA SER A 639 -9.36 -2.22 -21.53
C SER A 639 -8.30 -1.14 -21.29
N LYS A 640 -7.49 -0.84 -22.32
CA LYS A 640 -6.35 0.09 -22.26
C LYS A 640 -6.50 1.27 -23.19
N GLN A 641 -6.07 2.44 -22.73
CA GLN A 641 -5.94 3.61 -23.59
C GLN A 641 -4.82 3.42 -24.62
N THR A 642 -5.10 3.76 -25.88
CA THR A 642 -4.07 3.79 -26.93
C THR A 642 -3.43 5.18 -26.96
N THR A 643 -2.12 5.24 -26.69
CA THR A 643 -1.35 6.48 -26.83
C THR A 643 -0.97 6.68 -28.30
N VAL A 644 -1.21 7.88 -28.83
CA VAL A 644 -0.86 8.24 -30.21
C VAL A 644 0.22 9.33 -30.21
N LYS A 645 1.43 9.01 -30.69
CA LYS A 645 2.53 9.96 -30.88
C LYS A 645 2.71 10.24 -32.37
N ARG A 646 2.68 11.53 -32.74
CA ARG A 646 2.82 11.99 -34.13
C ARG A 646 4.16 12.68 -34.29
N SER A 647 4.94 12.31 -35.30
CA SER A 647 6.16 12.98 -35.72
C SER A 647 6.07 13.22 -37.22
N LEU A 648 5.36 14.27 -37.60
CA LEU A 648 5.06 14.62 -38.99
C LEU A 648 5.75 15.95 -39.34
N LYS A 649 6.31 16.03 -40.54
CA LYS A 649 7.04 17.18 -41.10
C LYS A 649 6.41 17.57 -42.44
N GLY A 650 6.59 18.82 -42.86
CA GLY A 650 6.20 19.29 -44.20
C GLY A 650 4.81 19.89 -44.33
N PHE A 651 4.16 20.25 -43.21
CA PHE A 651 2.96 21.10 -43.19
C PHE A 651 3.34 22.56 -43.46
N THR A 652 2.62 23.23 -44.35
CA THR A 652 2.67 24.69 -44.50
C THR A 652 1.84 25.38 -43.42
N ASP A 653 2.24 26.58 -43.00
CA ASP A 653 1.55 27.34 -41.94
C ASP A 653 0.07 27.56 -42.30
N GLY A 654 -0.83 27.05 -41.44
CA GLY A 654 -2.29 27.05 -41.63
C GLY A 654 -2.95 25.66 -41.61
N GLN A 655 -2.17 24.56 -41.64
CA GLN A 655 -2.68 23.18 -41.67
C GLN A 655 -2.38 22.34 -40.41
N ARG A 656 -2.02 22.97 -39.28
CA ARG A 656 -1.65 22.26 -38.05
C ARG A 656 -2.84 21.81 -37.23
#